data_AF-A0AA39I699-F1
#
_entry.id   AF-A0AA39I699-F1
#
_cell.length_a   1.000
_cell.length_b   1.000
_cell.length_c   1.000
_cell.angle_alpha   90.00
_cell.angle_beta   90.00
_cell.angle_gamma   90.00
#
_symmetry.space_group_name_H-M   'P 1'
#
loop_
_entity.id
_entity.type
_entity.pdbx_description
1 polymer ?
#
loop_
_entity_poly.entity_id
_entity_poly.type
_entity_poly.pdbx_seq_one_letter_code
_entity_poly.pdbx_strand_id
1 'polypeptide(L)'
;MDVLIKEVSDRDSKIALLRIELSGLESKYEAERLTLLRERDDASAKVEALEAQIEMMQNEIIEMAGKLKEAYSQRSQYLTDFDLEIQAKDRIINNLREQEEQTAHENILLREENQKNEYLINECKTALLASENQISTDRQRFRDFLEEREKRISELEAELASANQLLKAADSEASERDIAEISQSAAVAARLVRGNVSLTGIYHEHTQALSKIERLTEENKRLDNYIKEIAQEFEEKVPQFMQQQETLQKSEEVIGEQRSRLEAFNEERRQLAKEREALEQELTYAKTRLETAQVGYKEQQNQVKFLTYLMEKGQPGNIEAEDVEDNLLFRNIEQLHLVNVQLREKVQEMYKGLENSTENARKIEAQKYRELASNYEKQLQFQGNEMNSKDSHIAQLQEQLAAYKALINQQHIRVPVERAPENTLNFHEVQAEKEKIANAYQSLQERFALYREERVKADQLNDERLQQQIDLIAELRANKAKLETEITSVQINAQAAGKQVLQTDKDLLMVRERFEKMRTEKQLLDQKVEQLTKSLTEAEEEVLRQRSTAQILQSQLEKERVNNIKLETELNVRKGSQGIIERLTKVVNEMDIRLKTSELERSIDGEKINALEAKIEEMRSQGNPTIEEVRDAEVVNTELVVYDESEVKKEEVEELPVEKEVDEEKELEKELHPQEEEVHEENEPGEEEEEGELHDEEDMEEEVRYLDEEGEVNDEDDMEEEQRYLDEETELDEEGELNDDEEEEMDEEAIGLEGEGMEEEV
;
A
#
# COMPACT_ATOMS: atom_id res chain seq x y z
N MET A 1 -6.74 98.44 -96.17
CA MET A 1 -6.86 96.98 -95.97
C MET A 1 -6.03 96.55 -94.78
N ASP A 2 -4.75 96.93 -94.77
CA ASP A 2 -3.68 96.39 -93.92
C ASP A 2 -3.98 96.40 -92.40
N VAL A 3 -4.71 97.39 -91.89
CA VAL A 3 -5.16 97.43 -90.49
C VAL A 3 -6.04 96.23 -90.14
N LEU A 4 -7.01 95.87 -91.00
CA LEU A 4 -7.88 94.69 -90.81
C LEU A 4 -7.09 93.39 -90.95
N ILE A 5 -6.12 93.33 -91.87
CA ILE A 5 -5.27 92.14 -92.05
C ILE A 5 -4.43 91.91 -90.79
N LYS A 6 -3.88 92.98 -90.20
CA LYS A 6 -3.16 92.89 -88.93
C LYS A 6 -4.07 92.51 -87.76
N GLU A 7 -5.24 93.13 -87.64
CA GLU A 7 -6.20 92.82 -86.57
C GLU A 7 -6.71 91.36 -86.63
N VAL A 8 -6.82 90.78 -87.83
CA VAL A 8 -7.09 89.34 -88.02
C VAL A 8 -5.88 88.50 -87.61
N SER A 9 -4.66 88.84 -88.06
CA SER A 9 -3.44 88.13 -87.68
C SER A 9 -3.20 88.13 -86.15
N ASP A 10 -3.48 89.25 -85.48
CA ASP A 10 -3.35 89.39 -84.02
C ASP A 10 -4.43 88.56 -83.29
N ARG A 11 -5.66 88.48 -83.84
CA ARG A 11 -6.72 87.58 -83.34
C ARG A 11 -6.37 86.12 -83.51
N ASP A 12 -5.93 85.70 -84.70
CA ASP A 12 -5.58 84.31 -85.00
C ASP A 12 -4.40 83.84 -84.16
N SER A 13 -3.40 84.71 -83.94
CA SER A 13 -2.29 84.47 -83.01
C SER A 13 -2.78 84.28 -81.58
N LYS A 14 -3.73 85.11 -81.11
CA LYS A 14 -4.33 84.95 -79.77
C LYS A 14 -5.19 83.69 -79.65
N ILE A 15 -5.90 83.29 -80.70
CA ILE A 15 -6.67 82.04 -80.75
C ILE A 15 -5.72 80.83 -80.74
N ALA A 16 -4.59 80.90 -81.43
CA ALA A 16 -3.56 79.85 -81.40
C ALA A 16 -2.94 79.70 -80.00
N LEU A 17 -2.58 80.81 -79.34
CA LEU A 17 -2.09 80.80 -77.96
C LEU A 17 -3.13 80.21 -76.99
N LEU A 18 -4.39 80.68 -77.04
CA LEU A 18 -5.47 80.15 -76.20
C LEU A 18 -5.74 78.65 -76.43
N ARG A 19 -5.54 78.13 -77.65
CA ARG A 19 -5.64 76.69 -77.94
C ARG A 19 -4.47 75.90 -77.36
N ILE A 20 -3.26 76.45 -77.37
CA ILE A 20 -2.08 75.82 -76.75
C ILE A 20 -2.21 75.85 -75.22
N GLU A 21 -2.71 76.94 -74.65
CA GLU A 21 -3.02 77.06 -73.22
C GLU A 21 -4.13 76.09 -72.79
N LEU A 22 -5.23 75.98 -73.55
CA LEU A 22 -6.29 74.99 -73.31
C LEU A 22 -5.75 73.55 -73.41
N SER A 23 -5.04 73.19 -74.48
CA SER A 23 -4.47 71.85 -74.64
C SER A 23 -3.43 71.52 -73.55
N GLY A 24 -2.67 72.52 -73.08
CA GLY A 24 -1.75 72.39 -71.94
C GLY A 24 -2.46 72.25 -70.59
N LEU A 25 -3.67 72.80 -70.43
CA LEU A 25 -4.52 72.60 -69.26
C LEU A 25 -5.24 71.24 -69.31
N GLU A 26 -5.75 70.83 -70.48
CA GLU A 26 -6.33 69.51 -70.74
C GLU A 26 -5.32 68.40 -70.44
N SER A 27 -4.08 68.51 -70.97
CA SER A 27 -3.01 67.54 -70.71
C SER A 27 -2.59 67.48 -69.23
N LYS A 28 -2.60 68.62 -68.51
CA LYS A 28 -2.36 68.64 -67.06
C LYS A 28 -3.49 67.97 -66.29
N TYR A 29 -4.74 68.27 -66.63
CA TYR A 29 -5.92 67.67 -66.03
C TYR A 29 -5.99 66.15 -66.27
N GLU A 30 -5.63 65.68 -67.47
CA GLU A 30 -5.52 64.25 -67.76
C GLU A 30 -4.39 63.59 -66.96
N ALA A 31 -3.24 64.24 -66.81
CA ALA A 31 -2.14 63.73 -66.00
C ALA A 31 -2.50 63.66 -64.50
N GLU A 32 -3.11 64.71 -63.94
CA GLU A 32 -3.58 64.79 -62.55
C GLU A 32 -4.72 63.79 -62.28
N ARG A 33 -5.64 63.62 -63.23
CA ARG A 33 -6.66 62.56 -63.18
C ARG A 33 -6.03 61.15 -63.20
N LEU A 34 -4.94 60.95 -63.94
CA LEU A 34 -4.23 59.66 -63.98
C LEU A 34 -3.39 59.39 -62.72
N THR A 35 -2.85 60.42 -62.03
CA THR A 35 -2.23 60.23 -60.72
C THR A 35 -3.28 59.93 -59.65
N LEU A 36 -4.37 60.70 -59.59
CA LEU A 36 -5.47 60.46 -58.64
C LEU A 36 -6.14 59.09 -58.84
N LEU A 37 -6.23 58.58 -60.08
CA LEU A 37 -6.69 57.22 -60.34
C LEU A 37 -5.72 56.16 -59.79
N ARG A 38 -4.40 56.34 -59.96
CA ARG A 38 -3.40 55.42 -59.39
C ARG A 38 -3.40 55.47 -57.87
N GLU A 39 -3.44 56.67 -57.28
CA GLU A 39 -3.50 56.84 -55.82
C GLU A 39 -4.75 56.19 -55.22
N ARG A 40 -5.89 56.24 -55.91
CA ARG A 40 -7.11 55.50 -55.56
C ARG A 40 -6.90 53.98 -55.66
N ASP A 41 -6.28 53.49 -56.74
CA ASP A 41 -6.11 52.06 -56.98
C ASP A 41 -5.09 51.44 -56.01
N ASP A 42 -3.99 52.16 -55.73
CA ASP A 42 -3.02 51.85 -54.68
C ASP A 42 -3.63 51.91 -53.28
N ALA A 43 -4.66 52.73 -53.05
CA ALA A 43 -5.42 52.76 -51.80
C ALA A 43 -6.42 51.59 -51.71
N SER A 44 -7.10 51.23 -52.80
CA SER A 44 -8.00 50.05 -52.85
C SER A 44 -7.23 48.77 -52.54
N ALA A 45 -6.08 48.57 -53.19
CA ALA A 45 -5.22 47.40 -52.95
C ALA A 45 -4.71 47.31 -51.50
N LYS A 46 -4.52 48.46 -50.82
CA LYS A 46 -4.17 48.49 -49.38
C LYS A 46 -5.36 48.17 -48.48
N VAL A 47 -6.56 48.62 -48.83
CA VAL A 47 -7.79 48.24 -48.11
C VAL A 47 -8.03 46.74 -48.25
N GLU A 48 -8.00 46.20 -49.47
CA GLU A 48 -8.17 44.76 -49.74
C GLU A 48 -7.14 43.90 -48.99
N ALA A 49 -5.87 44.34 -48.92
CA ALA A 49 -4.83 43.66 -48.14
C ALA A 49 -5.05 43.72 -46.62
N LEU A 50 -5.55 44.84 -46.09
CA LEU A 50 -5.89 44.98 -44.67
C LEU A 50 -7.15 44.21 -44.30
N GLU A 51 -8.16 44.16 -45.17
CA GLU A 51 -9.37 43.36 -45.00
C GLU A 51 -9.03 41.86 -44.94
N ALA A 52 -8.17 41.37 -45.84
CA ALA A 52 -7.66 39.99 -45.79
C ALA A 52 -6.86 39.70 -44.51
N GLN A 53 -6.03 40.65 -44.03
CA GLN A 53 -5.31 40.49 -42.77
C GLN A 53 -6.26 40.46 -41.56
N ILE A 54 -7.33 41.27 -41.58
CA ILE A 54 -8.37 41.26 -40.55
C ILE A 54 -9.13 39.92 -40.55
N GLU A 55 -9.47 39.38 -41.73
CA GLU A 55 -10.10 38.06 -41.84
C GLU A 55 -9.20 36.94 -41.30
N MET A 56 -7.89 36.98 -41.59
CA MET A 56 -6.93 36.04 -40.99
C MET A 56 -6.91 36.12 -39.45
N MET A 57 -6.74 37.33 -38.89
CA MET A 57 -6.72 37.52 -37.43
C MET A 57 -8.05 37.13 -36.77
N GLN A 58 -9.19 37.36 -37.43
CA GLN A 58 -10.50 36.92 -36.93
C GLN A 58 -10.61 35.38 -36.87
N ASN A 59 -10.11 34.68 -37.89
CA ASN A 59 -10.07 33.21 -37.88
C ASN A 59 -9.12 32.68 -36.78
N GLU A 60 -7.95 33.29 -36.60
CA GLU A 60 -7.01 32.94 -35.52
C GLU A 60 -7.63 33.15 -34.13
N ILE A 61 -8.36 34.26 -33.92
CA ILE A 61 -9.10 34.53 -32.68
C ILE A 61 -10.19 33.48 -32.43
N ILE A 62 -10.93 33.06 -33.47
CA ILE A 62 -11.96 32.02 -33.35
C ILE A 62 -11.33 30.66 -33.02
N GLU A 63 -10.20 30.29 -33.65
CA GLU A 63 -9.49 29.06 -33.37
C GLU A 63 -8.93 29.03 -31.93
N MET A 64 -8.33 30.14 -31.47
CA MET A 64 -7.82 30.28 -30.11
C MET A 64 -8.94 30.27 -29.06
N ALA A 65 -10.08 30.92 -29.32
CA ALA A 65 -11.26 30.83 -28.47
C ALA A 65 -11.85 29.42 -28.41
N GLY A 66 -11.79 28.67 -29.52
CA GLY A 66 -12.13 27.24 -29.57
C GLY A 66 -11.24 26.40 -28.66
N LYS A 67 -9.91 26.48 -28.84
CA LYS A 67 -8.91 25.79 -28.01
C LYS A 67 -9.03 26.15 -26.53
N LEU A 68 -9.27 27.42 -26.21
CA LEU A 68 -9.48 27.88 -24.84
C LEU A 68 -10.73 27.24 -24.22
N LYS A 69 -11.84 27.16 -24.95
CA LYS A 69 -13.08 26.50 -24.51
C LYS A 69 -12.89 24.99 -24.33
N GLU A 70 -12.15 24.33 -25.22
CA GLU A 70 -11.80 22.92 -25.07
C GLU A 70 -10.94 22.67 -23.82
N ALA A 71 -9.93 23.52 -23.57
CA ALA A 71 -9.10 23.45 -22.38
C ALA A 71 -9.90 23.66 -21.08
N TYR A 72 -10.86 24.60 -21.05
CA TYR A 72 -11.78 24.74 -19.92
C TYR A 72 -12.68 23.50 -19.74
N SER A 73 -13.19 22.92 -20.83
CA SER A 73 -14.01 21.69 -20.75
C SER A 73 -13.21 20.50 -20.23
N GLN A 74 -11.96 20.34 -20.66
CA GLN A 74 -11.05 19.30 -20.17
C GLN A 74 -10.71 19.53 -18.68
N ARG A 75 -10.38 20.77 -18.29
CA ARG A 75 -10.12 21.11 -16.88
C ARG A 75 -11.33 20.84 -15.98
N SER A 76 -12.55 21.10 -16.46
CA SER A 76 -13.77 20.79 -15.73
C SER A 76 -13.98 19.28 -15.56
N GLN A 77 -13.67 18.47 -16.58
CA GLN A 77 -13.73 17.00 -16.49
C GLN A 77 -12.71 16.47 -15.49
N TYR A 78 -11.44 16.91 -15.58
CA TYR A 78 -10.42 16.54 -14.62
C TYR A 78 -10.78 16.90 -13.17
N LEU A 79 -11.45 18.04 -12.94
CA LEU A 79 -11.90 18.42 -11.60
C LEU A 79 -12.92 17.40 -11.07
N THR A 80 -13.95 17.07 -11.86
CA THR A 80 -14.97 16.07 -11.48
C THR A 80 -14.38 14.67 -11.30
N ASP A 81 -13.41 14.27 -12.11
CA ASP A 81 -12.71 12.99 -11.96
C ASP A 81 -11.89 12.96 -10.65
N PHE A 82 -11.24 14.07 -10.27
CA PHE A 82 -10.57 14.21 -8.97
C PHE A 82 -11.54 14.19 -7.79
N ASP A 83 -12.69 14.88 -7.87
CA ASP A 83 -13.72 14.86 -6.83
C ASP A 83 -14.26 13.43 -6.59
N LEU A 84 -14.43 12.66 -7.67
CA LEU A 84 -14.81 11.25 -7.59
C LEU A 84 -13.69 10.35 -7.04
N GLU A 85 -12.42 10.64 -7.33
CA GLU A 85 -11.27 9.95 -6.74
C GLU A 85 -11.15 10.21 -5.23
N ILE A 86 -11.41 11.45 -4.79
CA ILE A 86 -11.45 11.82 -3.36
C ILE A 86 -12.58 11.06 -2.67
N GLN A 87 -13.82 11.11 -3.17
CA GLN A 87 -14.94 10.35 -2.60
C GLN A 87 -14.71 8.83 -2.59
N ALA A 88 -13.91 8.29 -3.52
CA ALA A 88 -13.51 6.89 -3.50
C ALA A 88 -12.49 6.59 -2.40
N LYS A 89 -11.51 7.49 -2.18
CA LYS A 89 -10.54 7.40 -1.07
C LYS A 89 -11.22 7.51 0.29
N ASP A 90 -12.15 8.44 0.47
CA ASP A 90 -12.87 8.61 1.74
C ASP A 90 -13.65 7.35 2.13
N ARG A 91 -14.29 6.70 1.15
CA ARG A 91 -14.97 5.40 1.36
C ARG A 91 -13.98 4.28 1.72
N ILE A 92 -12.80 4.26 1.12
CA ILE A 92 -11.75 3.29 1.46
C ILE A 92 -11.22 3.54 2.88
N ILE A 93 -10.96 4.81 3.25
CA ILE A 93 -10.51 5.21 4.58
C ILE A 93 -11.54 4.83 5.65
N ASN A 94 -12.82 5.09 5.41
CA ASN A 94 -13.88 4.72 6.35
C ASN A 94 -14.06 3.20 6.49
N ASN A 95 -13.97 2.44 5.38
CA ASN A 95 -13.99 0.98 5.44
C ASN A 95 -12.77 0.40 6.20
N LEU A 96 -11.58 1.01 6.03
CA LEU A 96 -10.37 0.60 6.76
C LEU A 96 -10.50 0.90 8.25
N ARG A 97 -11.02 2.08 8.63
CA ARG A 97 -11.33 2.40 10.03
C ARG A 97 -12.34 1.44 10.66
N GLU A 98 -13.42 1.11 9.93
CA GLU A 98 -14.39 0.12 10.42
C GLU A 98 -13.73 -1.26 10.62
N GLN A 99 -12.80 -1.66 9.74
CA GLN A 99 -12.03 -2.89 9.89
C GLN A 99 -11.01 -2.84 11.04
N GLU A 100 -10.38 -1.69 11.29
CA GLU A 100 -9.50 -1.44 12.44
C GLU A 100 -10.30 -1.51 13.76
N GLU A 101 -11.50 -0.92 13.82
CA GLU A 101 -12.40 -1.01 14.98
C GLU A 101 -12.89 -2.45 15.22
N GLN A 102 -13.28 -3.17 14.17
CA GLN A 102 -13.71 -4.58 14.26
C GLN A 102 -12.56 -5.49 14.74
N THR A 103 -11.35 -5.33 14.18
CA THR A 103 -10.19 -6.13 14.59
C THR A 103 -9.66 -5.75 15.98
N ALA A 104 -9.78 -4.48 16.40
CA ALA A 104 -9.52 -4.07 17.78
C ALA A 104 -10.53 -4.71 18.76
N HIS A 105 -11.81 -4.78 18.40
CA HIS A 105 -12.84 -5.45 19.21
C HIS A 105 -12.59 -6.97 19.31
N GLU A 106 -12.25 -7.63 18.20
CA GLU A 106 -11.88 -9.05 18.20
C GLU A 106 -10.65 -9.33 19.08
N ASN A 107 -9.62 -8.48 19.03
CA ASN A 107 -8.47 -8.56 19.92
C ASN A 107 -8.83 -8.41 21.42
N ILE A 108 -9.83 -7.59 21.76
CA ILE A 108 -10.32 -7.47 23.15
C ILE A 108 -11.01 -8.78 23.57
N LEU A 109 -11.87 -9.35 22.72
CA LEU A 109 -12.55 -10.61 23.00
C LEU A 109 -11.56 -11.78 23.16
N LEU A 110 -10.56 -11.88 22.28
CA LEU A 110 -9.49 -12.89 22.38
C LEU A 110 -8.64 -12.72 23.64
N ARG A 111 -8.37 -11.49 24.09
CA ARG A 111 -7.70 -11.22 25.38
C ARG A 111 -8.55 -11.66 26.56
N GLU A 112 -9.85 -11.40 26.56
CA GLU A 112 -10.74 -11.91 27.60
C GLU A 112 -10.84 -13.44 27.60
N GLU A 113 -10.88 -14.09 26.43
CA GLU A 113 -10.91 -15.55 26.32
C GLU A 113 -9.61 -16.17 26.82
N ASN A 114 -8.47 -15.61 26.46
CA ASN A 114 -7.17 -16.05 26.99
C ASN A 114 -7.09 -15.90 28.51
N GLN A 115 -7.59 -14.82 29.11
CA GLN A 115 -7.66 -14.67 30.57
C GLN A 115 -8.58 -15.72 31.23
N LYS A 116 -9.71 -16.07 30.60
CA LYS A 116 -10.61 -17.14 31.06
C LYS A 116 -9.93 -18.52 30.96
N ASN A 117 -9.16 -18.75 29.90
CA ASN A 117 -8.39 -19.98 29.70
C ASN A 117 -7.21 -20.09 30.69
N GLU A 118 -6.48 -19.02 30.96
CA GLU A 118 -5.45 -18.98 32.02
C GLU A 118 -6.04 -19.28 33.39
N TYR A 119 -7.21 -18.71 33.72
CA TYR A 119 -7.91 -19.01 34.96
C TYR A 119 -8.24 -20.50 35.09
N LEU A 120 -8.83 -21.10 34.04
CA LEU A 120 -9.17 -22.52 34.00
C LEU A 120 -7.93 -23.42 34.06
N ILE A 121 -6.84 -23.07 33.36
CA ILE A 121 -5.56 -23.79 33.42
C ILE A 121 -4.99 -23.75 34.85
N ASN A 122 -5.08 -22.61 35.53
CA ASN A 122 -4.62 -22.49 36.92
C ASN A 122 -5.53 -23.25 37.89
N GLU A 123 -6.86 -23.23 37.71
CA GLU A 123 -7.78 -24.08 38.47
C GLU A 123 -7.44 -25.56 38.29
N CYS A 124 -7.30 -26.04 37.05
CA CYS A 124 -6.88 -27.41 36.74
C CYS A 124 -5.51 -27.78 37.36
N LYS A 125 -4.51 -26.89 37.30
CA LYS A 125 -3.21 -27.09 37.97
C LYS A 125 -3.38 -27.28 39.48
N THR A 126 -4.19 -26.43 40.15
CA THR A 126 -4.41 -26.56 41.60
C THR A 126 -5.19 -27.82 41.97
N ALA A 127 -6.17 -28.24 41.15
CA ALA A 127 -6.91 -29.48 41.34
C ALA A 127 -6.04 -30.73 41.14
N LEU A 128 -5.15 -30.71 40.13
CA LEU A 128 -4.18 -31.77 39.88
C LEU A 128 -3.18 -31.90 41.03
N LEU A 129 -2.56 -30.79 41.46
CA LEU A 129 -1.67 -30.77 42.63
C LEU A 129 -2.37 -31.26 43.90
N ALA A 130 -3.66 -30.94 44.11
CA ALA A 130 -4.42 -31.46 45.24
C ALA A 130 -4.63 -32.99 45.15
N SER A 131 -4.89 -33.50 43.94
CA SER A 131 -5.02 -34.94 43.68
C SER A 131 -3.71 -35.70 43.90
N GLU A 132 -2.60 -35.20 43.38
CA GLU A 132 -1.26 -35.77 43.57
C GLU A 132 -0.86 -35.81 45.05
N ASN A 133 -1.10 -34.71 45.79
CA ASN A 133 -0.88 -34.68 47.23
C ASN A 133 -1.72 -35.73 47.96
N GLN A 134 -3.00 -35.90 47.59
CA GLN A 134 -3.84 -36.91 48.21
C GLN A 134 -3.36 -38.34 47.88
N ILE A 135 -3.06 -38.64 46.62
CA ILE A 135 -2.48 -39.93 46.18
C ILE A 135 -1.17 -40.20 46.93
N SER A 136 -0.32 -39.18 47.15
CA SER A 136 0.91 -39.29 47.94
C SER A 136 0.62 -39.65 49.40
N THR A 137 -0.35 -38.99 50.05
CA THR A 137 -0.74 -39.32 51.43
C THR A 137 -1.36 -40.71 51.57
N ASP A 138 -2.14 -41.17 50.59
CA ASP A 138 -2.73 -42.51 50.61
C ASP A 138 -1.68 -43.60 50.29
N ARG A 139 -0.75 -43.35 49.35
CA ARG A 139 0.44 -44.20 49.15
C ARG A 139 1.27 -44.33 50.43
N GLN A 140 1.43 -43.25 51.22
CA GLN A 140 2.13 -43.33 52.50
C GLN A 140 1.34 -44.18 53.50
N ARG A 141 0.03 -43.95 53.68
CA ARG A 141 -0.82 -44.77 54.56
C ARG A 141 -0.79 -46.25 54.21
N PHE A 142 -0.76 -46.60 52.92
CA PHE A 142 -0.63 -47.99 52.50
C PHE A 142 0.75 -48.59 52.79
N ARG A 143 1.84 -47.81 52.67
CA ARG A 143 3.17 -48.26 53.13
C ARG A 143 3.21 -48.49 54.65
N ASP A 144 2.73 -47.53 55.44
CA ASP A 144 2.67 -47.64 56.90
C ASP A 144 1.89 -48.90 57.34
N PHE A 145 0.75 -49.18 56.67
CA PHE A 145 -0.07 -50.36 56.93
C PHE A 145 0.58 -51.69 56.48
N LEU A 146 1.35 -51.67 55.38
CA LEU A 146 2.14 -52.83 54.95
C LEU A 146 3.26 -53.13 55.94
N GLU A 147 4.00 -52.12 56.41
CA GLU A 147 5.03 -52.29 57.44
C GLU A 147 4.44 -52.87 58.76
N GLU A 148 3.27 -52.38 59.21
CA GLU A 148 2.58 -52.97 60.37
C GLU A 148 2.20 -54.45 60.12
N ARG A 149 1.77 -54.81 58.91
CA ARG A 149 1.42 -56.19 58.55
C ARG A 149 2.64 -57.10 58.43
N GLU A 150 3.70 -56.69 57.77
CA GLU A 150 4.93 -57.48 57.64
C GLU A 150 5.59 -57.69 58.99
N LYS A 151 5.62 -56.67 59.84
CA LYS A 151 6.02 -56.81 61.24
C LYS A 151 5.16 -57.83 61.97
N ARG A 152 3.83 -57.79 61.82
CA ARG A 152 2.94 -58.76 62.47
C ARG A 152 3.07 -60.18 61.91
N ILE A 153 3.41 -60.34 60.63
CA ILE A 153 3.77 -61.62 60.01
C ILE A 153 5.08 -62.13 60.64
N SER A 154 6.12 -61.29 60.72
CA SER A 154 7.41 -61.63 61.33
C SER A 154 7.26 -62.04 62.82
N GLU A 155 6.39 -61.37 63.58
CA GLU A 155 6.03 -61.77 64.94
C GLU A 155 5.38 -63.17 64.98
N LEU A 156 4.44 -63.46 64.07
CA LEU A 156 3.78 -64.78 63.98
C LEU A 156 4.72 -65.88 63.45
N GLU A 157 5.65 -65.56 62.56
CA GLU A 157 6.69 -66.48 62.09
C GLU A 157 7.70 -66.81 63.19
N ALA A 158 8.05 -65.84 64.05
CA ALA A 158 8.87 -66.08 65.23
C ALA A 158 8.13 -66.95 66.27
N GLU A 159 6.83 -66.72 66.49
CA GLU A 159 5.97 -67.58 67.30
C GLU A 159 5.90 -69.01 66.73
N LEU A 160 5.72 -69.17 65.41
CA LEU A 160 5.73 -70.47 64.72
C LEU A 160 7.10 -71.16 64.76
N ALA A 161 8.20 -70.42 64.60
CA ALA A 161 9.56 -70.97 64.71
C ALA A 161 9.84 -71.47 66.13
N SER A 162 9.39 -70.73 67.15
CA SER A 162 9.45 -71.14 68.56
C SER A 162 8.62 -72.41 68.82
N ALA A 163 7.36 -72.46 68.35
CA ALA A 163 6.50 -73.64 68.45
C ALA A 163 7.11 -74.87 67.73
N ASN A 164 7.72 -74.68 66.55
CA ASN A 164 8.41 -75.74 65.82
C ASN A 164 9.71 -76.21 66.50
N GLN A 165 10.40 -75.35 67.27
CA GLN A 165 11.53 -75.77 68.12
C GLN A 165 11.05 -76.58 69.32
N LEU A 166 9.93 -76.21 69.95
CA LEU A 166 9.31 -76.98 71.04
C LEU A 166 8.82 -78.36 70.55
N LEU A 167 8.20 -78.43 69.37
CA LEU A 167 7.82 -79.72 68.74
C LEU A 167 9.04 -80.62 68.49
N LYS A 168 10.16 -80.07 67.98
CA LYS A 168 11.41 -80.81 67.78
C LYS A 168 12.10 -81.21 69.10
N ALA A 169 11.81 -80.54 70.21
CA ALA A 169 12.23 -80.98 71.54
C ALA A 169 11.33 -82.11 72.10
N ALA A 170 10.04 -82.14 71.72
CA ALA A 170 9.10 -83.18 72.12
C ALA A 170 9.31 -84.53 71.40
N ASP A 171 10.02 -84.55 70.25
CA ASP A 171 10.45 -85.78 69.58
C ASP A 171 11.39 -86.67 70.43
N SER A 172 11.97 -86.13 71.52
CA SER A 172 12.73 -86.92 72.50
C SER A 172 11.91 -87.29 73.76
N GLU A 173 11.30 -88.47 73.73
CA GLU A 173 10.63 -89.17 74.86
C GLU A 173 9.72 -88.29 75.75
N ALA A 174 8.68 -87.71 75.13
CA ALA A 174 7.65 -86.89 75.79
C ALA A 174 6.99 -87.52 77.04
N SER A 175 6.92 -86.72 78.10
CA SER A 175 6.26 -86.98 79.37
C SER A 175 4.84 -86.37 79.41
N GLU A 176 4.10 -86.60 80.51
CA GLU A 176 2.70 -86.11 80.70
C GLU A 176 2.59 -84.56 80.79
N ARG A 177 3.72 -83.86 80.72
CA ARG A 177 3.81 -82.39 80.63
C ARG A 177 3.72 -81.91 79.18
N ASP A 178 4.38 -82.62 78.27
CA ASP A 178 4.70 -82.14 76.93
C ASP A 178 3.50 -82.32 75.97
N ILE A 179 2.64 -83.31 76.28
CA ILE A 179 1.29 -83.46 75.70
C ILE A 179 0.46 -82.17 75.89
N ALA A 180 0.67 -81.41 76.98
CA ALA A 180 -0.07 -80.17 77.24
C ALA A 180 0.43 -78.96 76.47
N GLU A 181 1.64 -79.02 75.91
CA GLU A 181 2.22 -77.98 75.06
C GLU A 181 1.87 -78.24 73.58
N ILE A 182 1.81 -79.51 73.15
CA ILE A 182 1.37 -79.92 71.80
C ILE A 182 -0.14 -79.67 71.59
N SER A 183 -0.98 -80.01 72.58
CA SER A 183 -2.42 -79.71 72.53
C SER A 183 -3.00 -79.63 73.93
N GLN A 184 -3.24 -78.39 74.38
CA GLN A 184 -3.84 -78.12 75.68
C GLN A 184 -5.22 -78.80 75.83
N SER A 185 -6.00 -78.91 74.75
CA SER A 185 -7.26 -79.65 74.70
C SER A 185 -7.08 -81.17 74.84
N ALA A 186 -6.06 -81.77 74.22
CA ALA A 186 -5.78 -83.20 74.38
C ALA A 186 -5.30 -83.53 75.81
N ALA A 187 -4.45 -82.70 76.41
CA ALA A 187 -3.99 -82.89 77.79
C ALA A 187 -5.09 -82.63 78.83
N VAL A 188 -5.97 -81.66 78.60
CA VAL A 188 -7.17 -81.45 79.42
C VAL A 188 -8.10 -82.67 79.32
N ALA A 189 -8.36 -83.19 78.12
CA ALA A 189 -9.14 -84.43 77.96
C ALA A 189 -8.50 -85.63 78.68
N ALA A 190 -7.17 -85.82 78.56
CA ALA A 190 -6.45 -86.88 79.28
C ALA A 190 -6.54 -86.72 80.82
N ARG A 191 -6.50 -85.48 81.32
CA ARG A 191 -6.71 -85.17 82.74
C ARG A 191 -8.16 -85.41 83.19
N LEU A 192 -9.16 -85.05 82.39
CA LEU A 192 -10.57 -85.30 82.72
C LEU A 192 -10.92 -86.79 82.76
N VAL A 193 -10.28 -87.61 81.92
CA VAL A 193 -10.51 -89.07 81.87
C VAL A 193 -9.76 -89.82 82.98
N ARG A 194 -8.63 -89.29 83.49
CA ARG A 194 -7.85 -89.92 84.59
C ARG A 194 -8.12 -89.34 85.98
N GLY A 195 -8.46 -88.06 86.07
CA GLY A 195 -8.73 -87.37 87.33
C GLY A 195 -10.20 -87.49 87.73
N ASN A 196 -10.48 -87.59 89.03
CA ASN A 196 -11.84 -87.60 89.58
C ASN A 196 -12.46 -86.18 89.57
N VAL A 197 -12.59 -85.59 88.38
CA VAL A 197 -13.23 -84.29 88.17
C VAL A 197 -14.74 -84.45 88.36
N SER A 198 -15.36 -83.58 89.16
CA SER A 198 -16.81 -83.57 89.34
C SER A 198 -17.52 -83.33 88.00
N LEU A 199 -18.66 -83.99 87.79
CA LEU A 199 -19.53 -83.76 86.63
C LEU A 199 -19.85 -82.27 86.45
N THR A 200 -19.99 -81.50 87.54
CA THR A 200 -20.19 -80.04 87.51
C THR A 200 -19.02 -79.29 86.87
N GLY A 201 -17.77 -79.76 87.07
CA GLY A 201 -16.58 -79.18 86.45
C GLY A 201 -16.55 -79.44 84.94
N ILE A 202 -16.84 -80.67 84.52
CA ILE A 202 -16.96 -81.04 83.10
C ILE A 202 -18.04 -80.21 82.41
N TYR A 203 -19.20 -80.01 83.05
CA TYR A 203 -20.24 -79.10 82.53
C TYR A 203 -19.79 -77.64 82.46
N HIS A 204 -18.97 -77.16 83.39
CA HIS A 204 -18.46 -75.79 83.37
C HIS A 204 -17.44 -75.55 82.26
N GLU A 205 -16.48 -76.48 82.09
CA GLU A 205 -15.54 -76.45 80.97
C GLU A 205 -16.29 -76.57 79.62
N HIS A 206 -17.33 -77.39 79.53
CA HIS A 206 -18.19 -77.49 78.34
C HIS A 206 -18.93 -76.18 78.04
N THR A 207 -19.49 -75.48 79.04
CA THR A 207 -20.12 -74.16 78.81
C THR A 207 -19.10 -73.08 78.44
N GLN A 208 -17.88 -73.15 78.97
CA GLN A 208 -16.79 -72.26 78.57
C GLN A 208 -16.32 -72.54 77.13
N ALA A 209 -16.24 -73.81 76.73
CA ALA A 209 -15.93 -74.21 75.36
C ALA A 209 -17.02 -73.76 74.37
N LEU A 210 -18.30 -73.92 74.72
CA LEU A 210 -19.42 -73.39 73.92
C LEU A 210 -19.30 -71.87 73.74
N SER A 211 -19.08 -71.09 74.82
CA SER A 211 -18.91 -69.64 74.70
C SER A 211 -17.68 -69.23 73.89
N LYS A 212 -16.63 -70.06 73.83
CA LYS A 212 -15.49 -69.83 72.93
C LYS A 212 -15.84 -70.15 71.47
N ILE A 213 -16.60 -71.21 71.22
CA ILE A 213 -17.11 -71.55 69.87
C ILE A 213 -18.05 -70.46 69.37
N GLU A 214 -18.98 -69.97 70.18
CA GLU A 214 -19.90 -68.88 69.84
C GLU A 214 -19.13 -67.64 69.34
N ARG A 215 -18.16 -67.15 70.12
CA ARG A 215 -17.31 -66.01 69.74
C ARG A 215 -16.54 -66.26 68.44
N LEU A 216 -15.95 -67.44 68.26
CA LEU A 216 -15.24 -67.78 67.02
C LEU A 216 -16.19 -67.86 65.81
N THR A 217 -17.46 -68.24 66.01
CA THR A 217 -18.47 -68.18 64.92
C THR A 217 -18.96 -66.76 64.64
N GLU A 218 -18.96 -65.85 65.63
CA GLU A 218 -19.23 -64.42 65.42
C GLU A 218 -18.06 -63.73 64.72
N GLU A 219 -16.83 -64.05 65.11
CA GLU A 219 -15.59 -63.56 64.51
C GLU A 219 -15.44 -64.05 63.06
N ASN A 220 -15.67 -65.33 62.79
CA ASN A 220 -15.72 -65.84 61.42
C ASN A 220 -16.81 -65.14 60.60
N LYS A 221 -18.03 -64.93 61.12
CA LYS A 221 -19.09 -64.17 60.41
C LYS A 221 -18.66 -62.74 60.09
N ARG A 222 -17.92 -62.09 60.99
CA ARG A 222 -17.39 -60.74 60.76
C ARG A 222 -16.34 -60.73 59.65
N LEU A 223 -15.44 -61.70 59.62
CA LEU A 223 -14.46 -61.87 58.54
C LEU A 223 -15.14 -62.22 57.21
N ASP A 224 -16.14 -63.12 57.23
CA ASP A 224 -16.97 -63.49 56.07
C ASP A 224 -17.70 -62.29 55.46
N ASN A 225 -18.13 -61.33 56.28
CA ASN A 225 -18.75 -60.09 55.82
C ASN A 225 -17.71 -59.13 55.23
N TYR A 226 -16.57 -58.94 55.91
CA TYR A 226 -15.48 -58.08 55.42
C TYR A 226 -14.89 -58.56 54.09
N ILE A 227 -14.79 -59.88 53.88
CA ILE A 227 -14.39 -60.47 52.60
C ILE A 227 -15.43 -60.19 51.51
N LYS A 228 -16.74 -60.19 51.84
CA LYS A 228 -17.81 -59.84 50.89
C LYS A 228 -17.83 -58.36 50.57
N GLU A 229 -17.58 -57.49 51.56
CA GLU A 229 -17.43 -56.04 51.38
C GLU A 229 -16.26 -55.74 50.41
N ILE A 230 -15.10 -56.37 50.60
CA ILE A 230 -13.95 -56.26 49.67
C ILE A 230 -14.31 -56.83 48.28
N ALA A 231 -14.99 -57.97 48.19
CA ALA A 231 -15.38 -58.56 46.91
C ALA A 231 -16.34 -57.65 46.14
N GLN A 232 -17.31 -57.02 46.82
CA GLN A 232 -18.23 -56.07 46.22
C GLN A 232 -17.50 -54.79 45.78
N GLU A 233 -16.59 -54.24 46.59
CA GLU A 233 -15.73 -53.12 46.17
C GLU A 233 -14.89 -53.46 44.93
N PHE A 234 -14.50 -54.72 44.74
CA PHE A 234 -13.75 -55.17 43.56
C PHE A 234 -14.66 -55.33 42.34
N GLU A 235 -15.83 -55.96 42.51
CA GLU A 235 -16.88 -56.09 41.48
C GLU A 235 -17.37 -54.71 40.98
N GLU A 236 -17.45 -53.69 41.86
CA GLU A 236 -17.79 -52.31 41.49
C GLU A 236 -16.67 -51.57 40.73
N LYS A 237 -15.39 -51.94 40.95
CA LYS A 237 -14.23 -51.30 40.30
C LYS A 237 -13.83 -51.96 38.98
N VAL A 238 -14.11 -53.25 38.77
CA VAL A 238 -13.81 -53.95 37.50
C VAL A 238 -14.40 -53.25 36.26
N PRO A 239 -15.66 -52.77 36.25
CA PRO A 239 -16.20 -51.98 35.14
C PRO A 239 -15.45 -50.67 34.87
N GLN A 240 -14.91 -50.03 35.91
CA GLN A 240 -14.15 -48.79 35.78
C GLN A 240 -12.79 -49.05 35.14
N PHE A 241 -12.11 -50.14 35.52
CA PHE A 241 -10.86 -50.57 34.86
C PHE A 241 -11.08 -50.97 33.40
N MET A 242 -12.15 -51.72 33.10
CA MET A 242 -12.53 -52.05 31.71
C MET A 242 -12.76 -50.79 30.87
N GLN A 243 -13.47 -49.79 31.42
CA GLN A 243 -13.70 -48.52 30.74
C GLN A 243 -12.39 -47.71 30.56
N GLN A 244 -11.50 -47.71 31.55
CA GLN A 244 -10.18 -47.07 31.45
C GLN A 244 -9.33 -47.71 30.36
N GLN A 245 -9.28 -49.04 30.30
CA GLN A 245 -8.58 -49.79 29.24
C GLN A 245 -9.15 -49.46 27.85
N GLU A 246 -10.49 -49.42 27.70
CA GLU A 246 -11.14 -49.03 26.44
C GLU A 246 -10.81 -47.59 26.03
N THR A 247 -10.67 -46.66 26.99
CA THR A 247 -10.24 -45.28 26.70
C THR A 247 -8.76 -45.16 26.36
N LEU A 248 -7.88 -45.97 26.98
CA LEU A 248 -6.45 -45.99 26.66
C LEU A 248 -6.22 -46.53 25.25
N GLN A 249 -6.84 -47.67 24.90
CA GLN A 249 -6.74 -48.25 23.55
C GLN A 249 -7.20 -47.25 22.48
N LYS A 250 -8.31 -46.53 22.70
CA LYS A 250 -8.78 -45.48 21.77
C LYS A 250 -7.81 -44.30 21.67
N SER A 251 -7.12 -43.96 22.76
CA SER A 251 -6.08 -42.93 22.77
C SER A 251 -4.86 -43.39 21.95
N GLU A 252 -4.44 -44.64 22.10
CA GLU A 252 -3.36 -45.27 21.34
C GLU A 252 -3.69 -45.36 19.83
N GLU A 253 -4.91 -45.76 19.47
CA GLU A 253 -5.42 -45.75 18.10
C GLU A 253 -5.38 -44.33 17.48
N VAL A 254 -5.79 -43.30 18.23
CA VAL A 254 -5.74 -41.89 17.78
C VAL A 254 -4.29 -41.40 17.66
N ILE A 255 -3.40 -41.76 18.57
CA ILE A 255 -1.96 -41.44 18.49
C ILE A 255 -1.33 -42.14 17.27
N GLY A 256 -1.71 -43.39 16.99
CA GLY A 256 -1.30 -44.12 15.78
C GLY A 256 -1.78 -43.46 14.48
N GLU A 257 -3.05 -43.04 14.41
CA GLU A 257 -3.56 -42.23 13.29
C GLU A 257 -2.79 -40.90 13.14
N GLN A 258 -2.47 -40.22 14.25
CA GLN A 258 -1.75 -38.94 14.21
C GLN A 258 -0.29 -39.11 13.76
N ARG A 259 0.44 -40.12 14.27
CA ARG A 259 1.79 -40.48 13.80
C ARG A 259 1.79 -40.78 12.30
N SER A 260 0.85 -41.61 11.83
CA SER A 260 0.70 -41.96 10.42
C SER A 260 0.45 -40.73 9.52
N ARG A 261 -0.33 -39.74 10.00
CA ARG A 261 -0.57 -38.48 9.28
C ARG A 261 0.67 -37.58 9.27
N LEU A 262 1.43 -37.53 10.36
CA LEU A 262 2.69 -36.77 10.43
C LEU A 262 3.77 -37.37 9.52
N GLU A 263 3.85 -38.70 9.40
CA GLU A 263 4.74 -39.38 8.45
C GLU A 263 4.37 -39.04 6.99
N ALA A 264 3.08 -39.13 6.65
CA ALA A 264 2.59 -38.78 5.32
C ALA A 264 2.89 -37.32 4.95
N PHE A 265 2.62 -36.37 5.86
CA PHE A 265 2.92 -34.95 5.68
C PHE A 265 4.43 -34.68 5.56
N ASN A 266 5.27 -35.40 6.33
CA ASN A 266 6.72 -35.28 6.23
C ASN A 266 7.26 -35.80 4.88
N GLU A 267 6.69 -36.87 4.31
CA GLU A 267 7.10 -37.35 2.98
C GLU A 267 6.56 -36.45 1.86
N GLU A 268 5.37 -35.85 1.99
CA GLU A 268 4.91 -34.77 1.10
C GLU A 268 5.86 -33.57 1.15
N ARG A 269 6.25 -33.13 2.36
CA ARG A 269 7.23 -32.03 2.55
C ARG A 269 8.59 -32.36 1.92
N ARG A 270 9.03 -33.62 1.96
CA ARG A 270 10.25 -34.10 1.25
C ARG A 270 10.07 -34.13 -0.27
N GLN A 271 8.88 -34.42 -0.78
CA GLN A 271 8.60 -34.39 -2.23
C GLN A 271 8.60 -32.95 -2.74
N LEU A 272 7.88 -32.04 -2.08
CA LEU A 272 7.87 -30.61 -2.39
C LEU A 272 9.27 -29.97 -2.30
N ALA A 273 10.11 -30.41 -1.35
CA ALA A 273 11.51 -29.98 -1.29
C ALA A 273 12.33 -30.39 -2.53
N LYS A 274 12.17 -31.65 -3.00
CA LYS A 274 12.83 -32.15 -4.22
C LYS A 274 12.33 -31.43 -5.47
N GLU A 275 11.03 -31.15 -5.57
CA GLU A 275 10.44 -30.39 -6.68
C GLU A 275 10.92 -28.93 -6.68
N ARG A 276 10.99 -28.29 -5.51
CA ARG A 276 11.59 -26.95 -5.37
C ARG A 276 13.05 -26.94 -5.83
N GLU A 277 13.85 -27.92 -5.41
CA GLU A 277 15.27 -28.01 -5.82
C GLU A 277 15.39 -28.18 -7.34
N ALA A 278 14.59 -29.04 -7.95
CA ALA A 278 14.55 -29.23 -9.40
C ALA A 278 14.16 -27.94 -10.15
N LEU A 279 13.14 -27.21 -9.67
CA LEU A 279 12.73 -25.92 -10.23
C LEU A 279 13.81 -24.83 -10.04
N GLU A 280 14.59 -24.87 -8.95
CA GLU A 280 15.70 -23.96 -8.72
C GLU A 280 16.91 -24.27 -9.63
N GLN A 281 17.15 -25.55 -9.93
CA GLN A 281 18.09 -26.00 -10.98
C GLN A 281 17.63 -25.57 -12.38
N GLU A 282 16.34 -25.69 -12.72
CA GLU A 282 15.80 -25.18 -13.99
C GLU A 282 15.86 -23.65 -14.09
N LEU A 283 15.58 -22.93 -12.99
CA LEU A 283 15.67 -21.47 -12.92
C LEU A 283 17.11 -20.98 -13.14
N THR A 284 18.10 -21.64 -12.54
CA THR A 284 19.52 -21.29 -12.71
C THR A 284 20.04 -21.64 -14.11
N TYR A 285 19.58 -22.74 -14.70
CA TYR A 285 19.81 -23.05 -16.11
C TYR A 285 19.16 -22.00 -17.06
N ALA A 286 17.95 -21.54 -16.76
CA ALA A 286 17.28 -20.49 -17.52
C ALA A 286 18.00 -19.14 -17.42
N LYS A 287 18.46 -18.75 -16.21
CA LYS A 287 19.27 -17.53 -15.98
C LYS A 287 20.56 -17.53 -16.78
N THR A 288 21.38 -18.58 -16.64
CA THR A 288 22.68 -18.69 -17.35
C THR A 288 22.50 -18.73 -18.87
N ARG A 289 21.42 -19.34 -19.38
CA ARG A 289 21.05 -19.31 -20.80
C ARG A 289 20.61 -17.92 -21.27
N LEU A 290 19.89 -17.16 -20.45
CA LEU A 290 19.50 -15.77 -20.72
C LEU A 290 20.74 -14.86 -20.77
N GLU A 291 21.64 -14.97 -19.80
CA GLU A 291 22.90 -14.22 -19.73
C GLU A 291 23.76 -14.48 -20.98
N THR A 292 23.90 -15.75 -21.37
CA THR A 292 24.61 -16.14 -22.61
C THR A 292 23.97 -15.49 -23.85
N ALA A 293 22.64 -15.45 -23.93
CA ALA A 293 21.93 -14.78 -25.02
C ALA A 293 22.11 -13.26 -25.00
N GLN A 294 22.15 -12.62 -23.82
CA GLN A 294 22.42 -11.19 -23.69
C GLN A 294 23.85 -10.81 -24.09
N VAL A 295 24.85 -11.65 -23.78
CA VAL A 295 26.23 -11.46 -24.25
C VAL A 295 26.29 -11.58 -25.78
N GLY A 296 25.71 -12.64 -26.35
CA GLY A 296 25.64 -12.80 -27.81
C GLY A 296 24.91 -11.65 -28.51
N TYR A 297 23.84 -11.10 -27.91
CA TYR A 297 23.16 -9.92 -28.43
C TYR A 297 24.05 -8.66 -28.39
N LYS A 298 24.81 -8.43 -27.31
CA LYS A 298 25.78 -7.32 -27.22
C LYS A 298 26.89 -7.44 -28.27
N GLU A 299 27.39 -8.66 -28.50
CA GLU A 299 28.37 -8.94 -29.57
C GLU A 299 27.79 -8.65 -30.96
N GLN A 300 26.58 -9.15 -31.26
CA GLN A 300 25.88 -8.85 -32.51
C GLN A 300 25.59 -7.36 -32.67
N GLN A 301 25.16 -6.66 -31.62
CA GLN A 301 24.94 -5.22 -31.66
C GLN A 301 26.24 -4.45 -31.96
N ASN A 302 27.38 -4.90 -31.44
CA ASN A 302 28.68 -4.31 -31.74
C ASN A 302 29.17 -4.63 -33.15
N GLN A 303 28.89 -5.83 -33.68
CA GLN A 303 29.12 -6.17 -35.09
C GLN A 303 28.25 -5.33 -36.02
N VAL A 304 26.97 -5.13 -35.68
CA VAL A 304 26.07 -4.22 -36.41
C VAL A 304 26.58 -2.79 -36.37
N LYS A 305 26.96 -2.25 -35.20
CA LYS A 305 27.57 -0.91 -35.09
C LYS A 305 28.83 -0.78 -35.95
N PHE A 306 29.69 -1.81 -35.99
CA PHE A 306 30.90 -1.82 -36.82
C PHE A 306 30.59 -1.88 -38.32
N LEU A 307 29.61 -2.69 -38.74
CA LEU A 307 29.16 -2.76 -40.13
C LEU A 307 28.44 -1.48 -40.57
N THR A 308 27.58 -0.91 -39.72
CA THR A 308 26.95 0.40 -39.92
C THR A 308 28.02 1.48 -40.05
N TYR A 309 29.00 1.54 -39.15
CA TYR A 309 30.16 2.44 -39.27
C TYR A 309 30.91 2.26 -40.59
N LEU A 310 31.07 1.03 -41.10
CA LEU A 310 31.70 0.78 -42.41
C LEU A 310 30.82 1.15 -43.61
N MET A 311 29.48 1.17 -43.46
CA MET A 311 28.55 1.68 -44.48
C MET A 311 28.48 3.21 -44.47
N GLU A 312 28.43 3.83 -43.29
CA GLU A 312 28.60 5.28 -43.06
C GLU A 312 29.95 5.78 -43.59
N LYS A 313 31.01 4.98 -43.39
CA LYS A 313 32.37 5.18 -43.95
C LYS A 313 32.54 4.54 -45.33
N GLY A 314 31.48 4.50 -46.14
CA GLY A 314 31.56 4.15 -47.55
C GLY A 314 32.68 4.93 -48.27
N GLN A 315 33.32 4.29 -49.25
CA GLN A 315 34.60 4.77 -49.81
C GLN A 315 34.55 6.27 -50.20
N PRO A 316 35.59 7.05 -49.88
CA PRO A 316 35.48 8.51 -49.76
C PRO A 316 35.14 9.19 -51.09
N GLY A 317 33.93 9.73 -51.18
CA GLY A 317 33.45 10.45 -52.37
C GLY A 317 32.05 11.06 -52.20
N ASN A 318 32.01 12.29 -51.66
CA ASN A 318 30.93 13.29 -51.74
C ASN A 318 29.47 12.81 -51.90
N ILE A 319 28.72 12.79 -50.80
CA ILE A 319 27.33 13.27 -50.75
C ILE A 319 27.20 14.17 -49.51
N GLU A 320 26.42 15.24 -49.59
CA GLU A 320 26.19 16.22 -48.52
C GLU A 320 25.20 15.67 -47.47
N ALA A 321 25.35 16.06 -46.21
CA ALA A 321 24.91 15.23 -45.07
C ALA A 321 23.48 15.52 -44.53
N GLU A 322 22.99 16.76 -44.64
CA GLU A 322 21.85 17.23 -43.85
C GLU A 322 20.49 16.66 -44.33
N ASP A 323 20.23 16.59 -45.64
CA ASP A 323 18.95 16.14 -46.21
C ASP A 323 18.61 14.65 -45.93
N VAL A 324 19.58 13.83 -45.52
CA VAL A 324 19.40 12.37 -45.37
C VAL A 324 19.04 11.98 -43.93
N GLU A 325 19.53 12.72 -42.94
CA GLU A 325 19.37 12.39 -41.52
C GLU A 325 17.92 12.61 -41.05
N ASP A 326 17.31 13.74 -41.41
CA ASP A 326 15.89 14.03 -41.13
C ASP A 326 14.94 13.00 -41.77
N ASN A 327 15.17 12.62 -43.03
CA ASN A 327 14.34 11.64 -43.73
C ASN A 327 14.43 10.24 -43.10
N LEU A 328 15.56 9.88 -42.47
CA LEU A 328 15.69 8.66 -41.67
C LEU A 328 15.04 8.81 -40.29
N LEU A 329 15.15 9.98 -39.66
CA LEU A 329 14.54 10.28 -38.36
C LEU A 329 13.01 10.20 -38.41
N PHE A 330 12.37 10.90 -39.35
CA PHE A 330 10.90 10.84 -39.52
C PHE A 330 10.42 9.42 -39.82
N ARG A 331 11.12 8.68 -40.68
CA ARG A 331 10.77 7.29 -41.00
C ARG A 331 10.95 6.31 -39.82
N ASN A 332 11.89 6.58 -38.91
CA ASN A 332 12.03 5.84 -37.65
C ASN A 332 10.94 6.23 -36.65
N ILE A 333 10.54 7.50 -36.59
CA ILE A 333 9.43 7.99 -35.76
C ILE A 333 8.11 7.36 -36.21
N GLU A 334 7.80 7.31 -37.51
CA GLU A 334 6.61 6.63 -38.05
C GLU A 334 6.59 5.13 -37.67
N GLN A 335 7.72 4.43 -37.79
CA GLN A 335 7.83 3.02 -37.41
C GLN A 335 7.67 2.81 -35.90
N LEU A 336 8.24 3.70 -35.08
CA LEU A 336 8.04 3.67 -33.63
C LEU A 336 6.58 3.95 -33.24
N HIS A 337 5.90 4.87 -33.92
CA HIS A 337 4.47 5.08 -33.72
C HIS A 337 3.64 3.85 -34.12
N LEU A 338 3.92 3.24 -35.29
CA LEU A 338 3.22 2.03 -35.74
C LEU A 338 3.42 0.85 -34.78
N VAL A 339 4.64 0.64 -34.29
CA VAL A 339 4.94 -0.40 -33.28
C VAL A 339 4.28 -0.09 -31.95
N ASN A 340 4.24 1.18 -31.50
CA ASN A 340 3.52 1.58 -30.29
C ASN A 340 2.01 1.38 -30.41
N VAL A 341 1.41 1.62 -31.59
CA VAL A 341 -0.01 1.31 -31.84
C VAL A 341 -0.25 -0.20 -31.76
N GLN A 342 0.55 -1.01 -32.46
CA GLN A 342 0.43 -2.48 -32.42
C GLN A 342 0.68 -3.08 -31.02
N LEU A 343 1.54 -2.46 -30.21
CA LEU A 343 1.74 -2.84 -28.81
C LEU A 343 0.54 -2.45 -27.94
N ARG A 344 -0.04 -1.25 -28.13
CA ARG A 344 -1.28 -0.84 -27.44
C ARG A 344 -2.47 -1.72 -27.81
N GLU A 345 -2.61 -2.09 -29.09
CA GLU A 345 -3.62 -3.04 -29.57
C GLU A 345 -3.44 -4.41 -28.90
N LYS A 346 -2.24 -4.99 -28.92
CA LYS A 346 -1.95 -6.26 -28.25
C LYS A 346 -2.15 -6.22 -26.74
N VAL A 347 -1.84 -5.10 -26.08
CA VAL A 347 -2.10 -4.90 -24.66
C VAL A 347 -3.61 -4.84 -24.39
N GLN A 348 -4.40 -4.19 -25.25
CA GLN A 348 -5.86 -4.23 -25.15
C GLN A 348 -6.45 -5.61 -25.46
N GLU A 349 -5.88 -6.38 -26.40
CA GLU A 349 -6.26 -7.78 -26.64
C GLU A 349 -5.93 -8.67 -25.42
N MET A 350 -4.76 -8.49 -24.79
CA MET A 350 -4.36 -9.19 -23.57
C MET A 350 -5.29 -8.86 -22.39
N TYR A 351 -5.62 -7.57 -22.17
CA TYR A 351 -6.57 -7.17 -21.13
C TYR A 351 -7.96 -7.75 -21.38
N LYS A 352 -8.48 -7.68 -22.62
CA LYS A 352 -9.75 -8.34 -22.98
C LYS A 352 -9.69 -9.86 -22.82
N GLY A 353 -8.57 -10.49 -23.12
CA GLY A 353 -8.36 -11.93 -22.88
C GLY A 353 -8.43 -12.29 -21.40
N LEU A 354 -7.78 -11.50 -20.54
CA LEU A 354 -7.80 -11.66 -19.08
C LEU A 354 -9.19 -11.37 -18.48
N GLU A 355 -9.87 -10.33 -18.97
CA GLU A 355 -11.24 -9.98 -18.60
C GLU A 355 -12.22 -11.12 -18.96
N ASN A 356 -12.20 -11.61 -20.19
CA ASN A 356 -13.00 -12.77 -20.59
C ASN A 356 -12.66 -14.04 -19.79
N SER A 357 -11.38 -14.26 -19.46
CA SER A 357 -10.96 -15.41 -18.65
C SER A 357 -11.47 -15.33 -17.21
N THR A 358 -11.38 -14.15 -16.58
CA THR A 358 -11.85 -13.93 -15.20
C THR A 358 -13.38 -13.91 -15.13
N GLU A 359 -14.08 -13.36 -16.13
CA GLU A 359 -15.54 -13.43 -16.21
C GLU A 359 -16.02 -14.88 -16.40
N ASN A 360 -15.32 -15.70 -17.20
CA ASN A 360 -15.63 -17.11 -17.36
C ASN A 360 -15.35 -17.93 -16.08
N ALA A 361 -14.26 -17.64 -15.36
CA ALA A 361 -14.00 -18.26 -14.05
C ALA A 361 -15.13 -17.94 -13.05
N ARG A 362 -15.50 -16.66 -12.91
CA ARG A 362 -16.62 -16.19 -12.09
C ARG A 362 -17.96 -16.84 -12.49
N LYS A 363 -18.21 -17.04 -13.79
CA LYS A 363 -19.41 -17.76 -14.28
C LYS A 363 -19.42 -19.23 -13.87
N ILE A 364 -18.28 -19.92 -13.93
CA ILE A 364 -18.14 -21.33 -13.50
C ILE A 364 -18.31 -21.45 -11.99
N GLU A 365 -17.73 -20.55 -11.20
CA GLU A 365 -17.90 -20.50 -9.74
C GLU A 365 -19.35 -20.21 -9.35
N ALA A 366 -19.97 -19.18 -9.95
CA ALA A 366 -21.38 -18.89 -9.75
C ALA A 366 -22.30 -20.05 -10.14
N GLN A 367 -21.92 -20.87 -11.13
CA GLN A 367 -22.64 -22.11 -11.44
C GLN A 367 -22.45 -23.18 -10.36
N LYS A 368 -21.21 -23.44 -9.90
CA LYS A 368 -20.93 -24.36 -8.78
C LYS A 368 -21.73 -24.01 -7.53
N TYR A 369 -21.78 -22.72 -7.15
CA TYR A 369 -22.55 -22.27 -5.98
C TYR A 369 -24.06 -22.47 -6.15
N ARG A 370 -24.62 -22.28 -7.36
CA ARG A 370 -26.04 -22.60 -7.65
C ARG A 370 -26.33 -24.10 -7.57
N GLU A 371 -25.43 -24.94 -8.08
CA GLU A 371 -25.57 -26.39 -8.03
C GLU A 371 -25.48 -26.90 -6.59
N LEU A 372 -24.57 -26.35 -5.78
CA LEU A 372 -24.47 -26.62 -4.35
C LEU A 372 -25.72 -26.17 -3.58
N ALA A 373 -26.22 -24.95 -3.82
CA ALA A 373 -27.45 -24.45 -3.21
C ALA A 373 -28.66 -25.35 -3.57
N SER A 374 -28.80 -25.73 -4.85
CA SER A 374 -29.85 -26.65 -5.30
C SER A 374 -29.74 -28.04 -4.64
N ASN A 375 -28.55 -28.48 -4.24
CA ASN A 375 -28.37 -29.74 -3.53
C ASN A 375 -28.75 -29.62 -2.04
N TYR A 376 -28.42 -28.51 -1.38
CA TYR A 376 -28.93 -28.23 -0.03
C TYR A 376 -30.45 -28.07 0.00
N GLU A 377 -31.07 -27.43 -1.01
CA GLU A 377 -32.54 -27.37 -1.15
C GLU A 377 -33.17 -28.78 -1.20
N LYS A 378 -32.57 -29.71 -1.97
CA LYS A 378 -33.03 -31.12 -2.05
C LYS A 378 -32.86 -31.85 -0.72
N GLN A 379 -31.73 -31.66 -0.03
CA GLN A 379 -31.46 -32.27 1.27
C GLN A 379 -32.45 -31.77 2.33
N LEU A 380 -32.74 -30.47 2.34
CA LEU A 380 -33.70 -29.86 3.25
C LEU A 380 -35.16 -30.28 2.94
N GLN A 381 -35.52 -30.45 1.65
CA GLN A 381 -36.79 -31.07 1.26
C GLN A 381 -36.87 -32.56 1.70
N PHE A 382 -35.78 -33.32 1.60
CA PHE A 382 -35.73 -34.71 2.06
C PHE A 382 -35.91 -34.82 3.57
N GLN A 383 -35.17 -34.04 4.36
CA GLN A 383 -35.31 -33.97 5.82
C GLN A 383 -36.70 -33.49 6.24
N GLY A 384 -37.29 -32.52 5.53
CA GLY A 384 -38.68 -32.10 5.74
C GLY A 384 -39.69 -33.23 5.51
N ASN A 385 -39.49 -34.06 4.48
CA ASN A 385 -40.33 -35.23 4.23
C ASN A 385 -40.15 -36.33 5.29
N GLU A 386 -38.92 -36.56 5.77
CA GLU A 386 -38.66 -37.43 6.92
C GLU A 386 -39.34 -36.94 8.20
N MET A 387 -39.26 -35.64 8.51
CA MET A 387 -39.92 -35.05 9.68
C MET A 387 -41.43 -35.24 9.62
N ASN A 388 -42.06 -34.93 8.47
CA ASN A 388 -43.50 -35.20 8.25
C ASN A 388 -43.87 -36.68 8.46
N SER A 389 -42.97 -37.62 8.09
CA SER A 389 -43.17 -39.05 8.34
C SER A 389 -43.02 -39.43 9.82
N LYS A 390 -42.04 -38.84 10.52
CA LYS A 390 -41.80 -39.05 11.96
C LYS A 390 -42.96 -38.48 12.79
N ASP A 391 -43.45 -37.30 12.46
CA ASP A 391 -44.64 -36.69 13.07
C ASP A 391 -45.90 -37.55 12.86
N SER A 392 -46.08 -38.12 11.66
CA SER A 392 -47.18 -39.06 11.39
C SER A 392 -47.09 -40.33 12.27
N HIS A 393 -45.89 -40.84 12.51
CA HIS A 393 -45.69 -41.99 13.40
C HIS A 393 -45.89 -41.61 14.88
N ILE A 394 -45.44 -40.43 15.32
CA ILE A 394 -45.70 -39.91 16.67
C ILE A 394 -47.21 -39.79 16.92
N ALA A 395 -47.99 -39.31 15.95
CA ALA A 395 -49.45 -39.26 16.04
C ALA A 395 -50.08 -40.66 16.22
N GLN A 396 -49.60 -41.68 15.50
CA GLN A 396 -50.04 -43.07 15.66
C GLN A 396 -49.71 -43.63 17.05
N LEU A 397 -48.52 -43.34 17.59
CA LEU A 397 -48.12 -43.75 18.94
C LEU A 397 -48.98 -43.06 20.03
N GLN A 398 -49.35 -41.79 19.82
CA GLN A 398 -50.27 -41.07 20.71
C GLN A 398 -51.69 -41.68 20.68
N GLU A 399 -52.18 -42.08 19.51
CA GLU A 399 -53.46 -42.80 19.37
C GLU A 399 -53.44 -44.16 20.07
N GLN A 400 -52.36 -44.94 19.93
CA GLN A 400 -52.17 -46.20 20.65
C GLN A 400 -52.13 -45.99 22.17
N LEU A 401 -51.42 -44.97 22.67
CA LEU A 401 -51.39 -44.63 24.08
C LEU A 401 -52.76 -44.21 24.62
N ALA A 402 -53.60 -43.55 23.81
CA ALA A 402 -54.99 -43.24 24.18
C ALA A 402 -55.84 -44.52 24.28
N ALA A 403 -55.69 -45.46 23.34
CA ALA A 403 -56.36 -46.76 23.39
C ALA A 403 -55.93 -47.61 24.61
N TYR A 404 -54.64 -47.66 24.94
CA TYR A 404 -54.17 -48.37 26.14
C TYR A 404 -54.68 -47.74 27.44
N LYS A 405 -54.74 -46.40 27.53
CA LYS A 405 -55.34 -45.71 28.69
C LYS A 405 -56.84 -46.03 28.83
N ALA A 406 -57.58 -46.16 27.72
CA ALA A 406 -58.98 -46.60 27.75
C ALA A 406 -59.12 -48.05 28.25
N LEU A 407 -58.23 -48.96 27.86
CA LEU A 407 -58.19 -50.36 28.32
C LEU A 407 -57.88 -50.48 29.83
N ILE A 408 -56.90 -49.75 30.34
CA ILE A 408 -56.54 -49.75 31.77
C ILE A 408 -57.73 -49.29 32.63
N ASN A 409 -58.42 -48.24 32.19
CA ASN A 409 -59.62 -47.71 32.87
C ASN A 409 -60.80 -48.71 32.89
N GLN A 410 -60.86 -49.68 31.96
CA GLN A 410 -61.87 -50.74 32.00
C GLN A 410 -61.55 -51.87 33.00
N GLN A 411 -60.28 -52.09 33.35
CA GLN A 411 -59.87 -53.18 34.23
C GLN A 411 -60.02 -52.87 35.74
N HIS A 412 -60.17 -51.61 36.12
CA HIS A 412 -60.22 -51.18 37.54
C HIS A 412 -61.57 -51.44 38.27
N ILE A 413 -62.42 -52.35 37.77
CA ILE A 413 -63.69 -52.73 38.41
C ILE A 413 -63.80 -54.25 38.61
N ARG A 414 -63.03 -54.83 39.56
CA ARG A 414 -63.46 -55.92 40.47
C ARG A 414 -62.41 -56.33 41.52
N VAL A 415 -62.93 -56.81 42.65
CA VAL A 415 -62.33 -57.26 43.93
C VAL A 415 -63.34 -58.31 44.50
N PRO A 416 -63.05 -59.30 45.39
CA PRO A 416 -61.83 -59.63 46.17
C PRO A 416 -61.31 -61.09 46.12
N VAL A 417 -60.09 -61.26 46.68
CA VAL A 417 -59.60 -62.26 47.68
C VAL A 417 -60.54 -63.40 48.16
N GLU A 418 -60.02 -64.63 48.26
CA GLU A 418 -60.21 -65.51 49.44
C GLU A 418 -59.06 -66.54 49.66
N ARG A 419 -59.10 -67.35 50.74
CA ARG A 419 -57.95 -68.06 51.34
C ARG A 419 -57.93 -69.59 51.11
N ALA A 420 -56.75 -70.19 51.26
CA ALA A 420 -56.55 -71.65 51.33
C ALA A 420 -57.05 -72.29 52.64
N PRO A 421 -57.33 -73.61 52.62
CA PRO A 421 -56.66 -74.52 53.56
C PRO A 421 -56.10 -75.80 52.87
N GLU A 422 -55.72 -76.81 53.68
CA GLU A 422 -54.64 -77.76 53.37
C GLU A 422 -55.08 -79.16 52.83
N ASN A 423 -54.14 -79.78 52.10
CA ASN A 423 -53.85 -81.23 52.03
C ASN A 423 -54.98 -82.25 51.84
N THR A 424 -55.12 -82.77 50.60
CA THR A 424 -55.24 -84.23 50.41
C THR A 424 -54.45 -84.69 49.19
N LEU A 425 -53.27 -85.26 49.43
CA LEU A 425 -52.37 -85.82 48.41
C LEU A 425 -53.08 -86.78 47.46
N ASN A 426 -53.38 -86.28 46.26
CA ASN A 426 -54.14 -86.99 45.22
C ASN A 426 -53.44 -86.88 43.87
N PHE A 427 -53.66 -87.86 43.00
CA PHE A 427 -53.08 -87.93 41.64
C PHE A 427 -53.34 -86.65 40.81
N HIS A 428 -54.46 -85.97 41.05
CA HIS A 428 -54.80 -84.69 40.41
C HIS A 428 -53.90 -83.53 40.82
N GLU A 429 -53.27 -83.53 42.00
CA GLU A 429 -52.30 -82.50 42.38
C GLU A 429 -51.02 -82.64 41.54
N VAL A 430 -50.49 -83.86 41.38
CA VAL A 430 -49.34 -84.13 40.50
C VAL A 430 -49.67 -83.82 39.03
N GLN A 431 -50.91 -84.07 38.60
CA GLN A 431 -51.35 -83.75 37.24
C GLN A 431 -51.52 -82.23 37.04
N ALA A 432 -52.04 -81.51 38.03
CA ALA A 432 -52.13 -80.04 38.02
C ALA A 432 -50.75 -79.37 38.18
N GLU A 433 -49.81 -79.98 38.91
CA GLU A 433 -48.41 -79.53 38.93
C GLU A 433 -47.71 -79.79 37.60
N LYS A 434 -47.96 -80.92 36.94
CA LYS A 434 -47.48 -81.14 35.57
C LYS A 434 -48.02 -80.08 34.60
N GLU A 435 -49.29 -79.71 34.71
CA GLU A 435 -49.88 -78.62 33.90
C GLU A 435 -49.31 -77.24 34.27
N LYS A 436 -49.11 -76.94 35.57
CA LYS A 436 -48.41 -75.72 36.01
C LYS A 436 -46.98 -75.66 35.47
N ILE A 437 -46.23 -76.77 35.51
CA ILE A 437 -44.85 -76.88 35.00
C ILE A 437 -44.84 -76.76 33.47
N ALA A 438 -45.80 -77.35 32.76
CA ALA A 438 -45.94 -77.18 31.31
C ALA A 438 -46.24 -75.72 30.94
N ASN A 439 -47.18 -75.07 31.63
CA ASN A 439 -47.52 -73.66 31.41
C ASN A 439 -46.38 -72.71 31.82
N ALA A 440 -45.61 -73.06 32.87
CA ALA A 440 -44.40 -72.33 33.26
C ALA A 440 -43.29 -72.50 32.22
N TYR A 441 -43.10 -73.70 31.67
CA TYR A 441 -42.14 -73.97 30.61
C TYR A 441 -42.51 -73.25 29.31
N GLN A 442 -43.80 -73.23 28.96
CA GLN A 442 -44.31 -72.54 27.78
C GLN A 442 -44.19 -71.01 27.91
N SER A 443 -44.60 -70.42 29.05
CA SER A 443 -44.39 -68.98 29.29
C SER A 443 -42.91 -68.61 29.42
N LEU A 444 -42.03 -69.52 29.84
CA LEU A 444 -40.58 -69.35 29.79
C LEU A 444 -40.03 -69.40 28.35
N GLN A 445 -40.55 -70.28 27.49
CA GLN A 445 -40.22 -70.29 26.05
C GLN A 445 -40.68 -68.99 25.36
N GLU A 446 -41.89 -68.53 25.63
CA GLU A 446 -42.41 -67.25 25.13
C GLU A 446 -41.55 -66.07 25.60
N ARG A 447 -41.12 -66.07 26.88
CA ARG A 447 -40.19 -65.07 27.40
C ARG A 447 -38.79 -65.15 26.77
N PHE A 448 -38.27 -66.35 26.46
CA PHE A 448 -37.02 -66.49 25.70
C PHE A 448 -37.17 -66.06 24.23
N ALA A 449 -38.34 -66.20 23.62
CA ALA A 449 -38.61 -65.66 22.29
C ALA A 449 -38.61 -64.13 22.31
N LEU A 450 -39.27 -63.51 23.30
CA LEU A 450 -39.24 -62.06 23.52
C LEU A 450 -37.80 -61.55 23.76
N TYR A 451 -37.01 -62.20 24.61
CA TYR A 451 -35.61 -61.81 24.82
C TYR A 451 -34.73 -61.93 23.58
N ARG A 452 -35.03 -62.86 22.65
CA ARG A 452 -34.35 -62.91 21.34
C ARG A 452 -34.77 -61.76 20.43
N GLU A 453 -36.06 -61.40 20.42
CA GLU A 453 -36.58 -60.29 19.63
C GLU A 453 -36.09 -58.92 20.16
N GLU A 454 -36.06 -58.74 21.48
CA GLU A 454 -35.47 -57.57 22.15
C GLU A 454 -33.97 -57.46 21.87
N ARG A 455 -33.23 -58.58 21.92
CA ARG A 455 -31.81 -58.58 21.54
C ARG A 455 -31.63 -58.17 20.08
N VAL A 456 -32.34 -58.78 19.12
CA VAL A 456 -32.20 -58.43 17.70
C VAL A 456 -32.52 -56.94 17.46
N LYS A 457 -33.49 -56.36 18.17
CA LYS A 457 -33.78 -54.92 18.10
C LYS A 457 -32.69 -54.06 18.73
N ALA A 458 -32.07 -54.51 19.83
CA ALA A 458 -30.96 -53.80 20.45
C ALA A 458 -29.70 -53.85 19.56
N ASP A 459 -29.40 -55.00 18.98
CA ASP A 459 -28.31 -55.20 18.02
C ASP A 459 -28.55 -54.29 16.78
N GLN A 460 -29.77 -54.27 16.20
CA GLN A 460 -30.15 -53.35 15.11
C GLN A 460 -30.02 -51.86 15.45
N LEU A 461 -30.44 -51.44 16.65
CA LEU A 461 -30.36 -50.03 17.07
C LEU A 461 -28.90 -49.60 17.31
N ASN A 462 -28.05 -50.52 17.76
CA ASN A 462 -26.60 -50.30 17.83
C ASN A 462 -25.99 -50.17 16.42
N ASP A 463 -26.37 -51.02 15.46
CA ASP A 463 -25.92 -50.95 14.07
C ASP A 463 -26.36 -49.62 13.39
N GLU A 464 -27.61 -49.19 13.59
CA GLU A 464 -28.12 -47.89 13.10
C GLU A 464 -27.33 -46.72 13.70
N ARG A 465 -27.02 -46.77 14.99
CA ARG A 465 -26.22 -45.72 15.66
C ARG A 465 -24.77 -45.73 15.18
N LEU A 466 -24.19 -46.90 14.93
CA LEU A 466 -22.84 -47.05 14.38
C LEU A 466 -22.77 -46.47 12.96
N GLN A 467 -23.77 -46.75 12.11
CA GLN A 467 -23.84 -46.19 10.76
C GLN A 467 -23.95 -44.66 10.79
N GLN A 468 -24.80 -44.09 11.68
CA GLN A 468 -24.88 -42.64 11.87
C GLN A 468 -23.55 -42.01 12.29
N GLN A 469 -22.76 -42.71 13.12
CA GLN A 469 -21.41 -42.27 13.49
C GLN A 469 -20.42 -42.37 12.31
N ILE A 470 -20.48 -43.43 11.51
CA ILE A 470 -19.66 -43.59 10.29
C ILE A 470 -19.98 -42.48 9.27
N ASP A 471 -21.26 -42.18 9.04
CA ASP A 471 -21.70 -41.14 8.11
C ASP A 471 -21.25 -39.75 8.57
N LEU A 472 -21.39 -39.43 9.87
CA LEU A 472 -20.89 -38.18 10.45
C LEU A 472 -19.35 -38.06 10.34
N ILE A 473 -18.61 -39.15 10.57
CA ILE A 473 -17.15 -39.17 10.39
C ILE A 473 -16.78 -38.96 8.91
N ALA A 474 -17.57 -39.48 7.96
CA ALA A 474 -17.37 -39.24 6.53
C ALA A 474 -17.64 -37.77 6.14
N GLU A 475 -18.70 -37.14 6.65
CA GLU A 475 -18.97 -35.71 6.44
C GLU A 475 -17.88 -34.82 7.04
N LEU A 476 -17.40 -35.12 8.26
CA LEU A 476 -16.30 -34.40 8.90
C LEU A 476 -14.98 -34.56 8.12
N ARG A 477 -14.67 -35.77 7.63
CA ARG A 477 -13.50 -36.00 6.74
C ARG A 477 -13.62 -35.23 5.42
N ALA A 478 -14.81 -35.18 4.82
CA ALA A 478 -15.07 -34.42 3.60
C ALA A 478 -14.97 -32.89 3.80
N ASN A 479 -15.44 -32.37 4.94
CA ASN A 479 -15.32 -30.95 5.26
C ASN A 479 -13.89 -30.56 5.64
N LYS A 480 -13.14 -31.41 6.35
CA LYS A 480 -11.70 -31.24 6.58
C LYS A 480 -10.94 -31.10 5.25
N ALA A 481 -11.18 -32.00 4.30
CA ALA A 481 -10.53 -31.96 2.99
C ALA A 481 -10.85 -30.66 2.20
N LYS A 482 -12.07 -30.13 2.29
CA LYS A 482 -12.41 -28.81 1.72
C LYS A 482 -11.59 -27.71 2.36
N LEU A 483 -11.56 -27.64 3.70
CA LEU A 483 -10.81 -26.62 4.44
C LEU A 483 -9.31 -26.69 4.12
N GLU A 484 -8.73 -27.88 3.94
CA GLU A 484 -7.34 -28.05 3.50
C GLU A 484 -7.11 -27.51 2.07
N THR A 485 -8.05 -27.71 1.14
CA THR A 485 -7.99 -27.09 -0.20
C THR A 485 -8.22 -25.58 -0.18
N GLU A 486 -9.03 -25.07 0.74
CA GLU A 486 -9.27 -23.63 0.90
C GLU A 486 -8.04 -22.94 1.50
N ILE A 487 -7.48 -23.47 2.60
CA ILE A 487 -6.25 -22.98 3.24
C ILE A 487 -5.08 -22.95 2.24
N THR A 488 -4.85 -24.02 1.48
CA THR A 488 -3.78 -24.05 0.47
C THR A 488 -4.02 -23.04 -0.65
N SER A 489 -5.27 -22.83 -1.08
CA SER A 489 -5.59 -21.78 -2.06
C SER A 489 -5.35 -20.36 -1.52
N VAL A 490 -5.67 -20.11 -0.25
CA VAL A 490 -5.42 -18.83 0.44
C VAL A 490 -3.93 -18.59 0.61
N GLN A 491 -3.13 -19.59 0.98
CA GLN A 491 -1.68 -19.50 1.06
C GLN A 491 -1.04 -19.18 -0.30
N ILE A 492 -1.48 -19.82 -1.38
CA ILE A 492 -1.00 -19.53 -2.74
C ILE A 492 -1.35 -18.09 -3.15
N ASN A 493 -2.57 -17.64 -2.86
CA ASN A 493 -3.00 -16.27 -3.14
C ASN A 493 -2.22 -15.23 -2.31
N ALA A 494 -1.97 -15.49 -1.02
CA ALA A 494 -1.16 -14.64 -0.16
C ALA A 494 0.31 -14.55 -0.64
N GLN A 495 0.91 -15.67 -1.06
CA GLN A 495 2.25 -15.65 -1.66
C GLN A 495 2.28 -14.91 -3.00
N ALA A 496 1.21 -14.97 -3.80
CA ALA A 496 1.10 -14.20 -5.04
C ALA A 496 0.95 -12.69 -4.76
N ALA A 497 0.14 -12.30 -3.78
CA ALA A 497 -0.02 -10.93 -3.33
C ALA A 497 1.30 -10.34 -2.78
N GLY A 498 2.01 -11.06 -1.91
CA GLY A 498 3.31 -10.63 -1.39
C GLY A 498 4.36 -10.42 -2.50
N LYS A 499 4.36 -11.28 -3.54
CA LYS A 499 5.21 -11.09 -4.73
C LYS A 499 4.81 -9.88 -5.56
N GLN A 500 3.53 -9.51 -5.59
CA GLN A 500 3.07 -8.27 -6.24
C GLN A 500 3.49 -7.04 -5.44
N VAL A 501 3.32 -7.02 -4.11
CA VAL A 501 3.74 -5.92 -3.23
C VAL A 501 5.23 -5.62 -3.38
N LEU A 502 6.09 -6.66 -3.27
CA LEU A 502 7.54 -6.51 -3.46
C LEU A 502 7.94 -6.01 -4.86
N GLN A 503 7.14 -6.31 -5.88
CA GLN A 503 7.36 -5.79 -7.23
C GLN A 503 6.88 -4.33 -7.35
N THR A 504 5.75 -3.96 -6.74
CA THR A 504 5.28 -2.57 -6.74
C THR A 504 6.18 -1.65 -5.93
N ASP A 505 6.74 -2.10 -4.80
CA ASP A 505 7.73 -1.33 -4.02
C ASP A 505 9.00 -1.07 -4.85
N LYS A 506 9.47 -2.07 -5.58
CA LYS A 506 10.61 -1.95 -6.48
C LYS A 506 10.34 -0.99 -7.64
N ASP A 507 9.15 -1.04 -8.24
CA ASP A 507 8.75 -0.11 -9.29
C ASP A 507 8.58 1.32 -8.74
N LEU A 508 8.06 1.47 -7.52
CA LEU A 508 7.92 2.74 -6.81
C LEU A 508 9.29 3.35 -6.45
N LEU A 509 10.27 2.54 -6.03
CA LEU A 509 11.66 2.97 -5.84
C LEU A 509 12.29 3.44 -7.15
N MET A 510 12.12 2.70 -8.26
CA MET A 510 12.58 3.12 -9.59
C MET A 510 11.90 4.43 -10.07
N VAL A 511 10.65 4.67 -9.67
CA VAL A 511 9.94 5.93 -9.92
C VAL A 511 10.51 7.07 -9.05
N ARG A 512 10.75 6.85 -7.76
CA ARG A 512 11.41 7.82 -6.87
C ARG A 512 12.79 8.24 -7.40
N GLU A 513 13.64 7.29 -7.77
CA GLU A 513 14.94 7.57 -8.40
C GLU A 513 14.82 8.44 -9.66
N ARG A 514 13.81 8.21 -10.49
CA ARG A 514 13.57 9.00 -11.71
C ARG A 514 13.07 10.41 -11.37
N PHE A 515 12.22 10.56 -10.37
CA PHE A 515 11.80 11.87 -9.87
C PHE A 515 12.96 12.69 -9.30
N GLU A 516 13.91 12.08 -8.58
CA GLU A 516 15.10 12.77 -8.09
C GLU A 516 16.03 13.20 -9.23
N LYS A 517 16.24 12.34 -10.24
CA LYS A 517 17.00 12.69 -11.45
C LYS A 517 16.34 13.85 -12.20
N MET A 518 15.03 13.77 -12.46
CA MET A 518 14.24 14.87 -13.04
C MET A 518 14.29 16.16 -12.20
N ARG A 519 14.29 16.07 -10.86
CA ARG A 519 14.36 17.21 -9.95
C ARG A 519 15.73 17.90 -10.02
N THR A 520 16.83 17.14 -10.06
CA THR A 520 18.18 17.69 -10.20
C THR A 520 18.43 18.25 -11.60
N GLU A 521 17.95 17.60 -12.65
CA GLU A 521 17.96 18.13 -14.02
C GLU A 521 17.16 19.43 -14.13
N LYS A 522 15.98 19.53 -13.51
CA LYS A 522 15.21 20.78 -13.41
C LYS A 522 16.01 21.87 -12.70
N GLN A 523 16.60 21.58 -11.53
CA GLN A 523 17.40 22.57 -10.79
C GLN A 523 18.59 23.11 -11.61
N LEU A 524 19.25 22.26 -12.41
CA LEU A 524 20.32 22.68 -13.32
C LEU A 524 19.79 23.52 -14.50
N LEU A 525 18.59 23.21 -15.01
CA LEU A 525 17.90 24.03 -16.01
C LEU A 525 17.47 25.39 -15.46
N ASP A 526 16.86 25.43 -14.27
CA ASP A 526 16.43 26.66 -13.58
C ASP A 526 17.66 27.58 -13.34
N GLN A 527 18.78 27.03 -12.84
CA GLN A 527 20.05 27.77 -12.68
C GLN A 527 20.60 28.29 -14.01
N LYS A 528 20.49 27.52 -15.10
CA LYS A 528 20.95 27.93 -16.43
C LYS A 528 20.05 29.03 -17.02
N VAL A 529 18.74 28.98 -16.77
CA VAL A 529 17.81 30.06 -17.12
C VAL A 529 18.17 31.32 -16.34
N GLU A 530 18.41 31.24 -15.03
CA GLU A 530 18.82 32.39 -14.21
C GLU A 530 20.12 33.03 -14.72
N GLN A 531 21.12 32.23 -15.11
CA GLN A 531 22.37 32.71 -15.72
C GLN A 531 22.12 33.40 -17.08
N LEU A 532 21.27 32.83 -17.93
CA LEU A 532 20.93 33.41 -19.23
C LEU A 532 20.17 34.74 -19.06
N THR A 533 19.19 34.80 -18.15
CA THR A 533 18.45 36.03 -17.83
C THR A 533 19.39 37.13 -17.34
N LYS A 534 20.35 36.83 -16.45
CA LYS A 534 21.37 37.80 -16.01
C LYS A 534 22.21 38.32 -17.18
N SER A 535 22.70 37.42 -18.06
CA SER A 535 23.46 37.81 -19.25
C SER A 535 22.65 38.64 -20.25
N LEU A 536 21.33 38.41 -20.33
CA LEU A 536 20.41 39.21 -21.14
C LEU A 536 20.26 40.62 -20.55
N THR A 537 20.00 40.75 -19.24
CA THR A 537 19.88 42.06 -18.58
C THR A 537 21.18 42.87 -18.65
N GLU A 538 22.34 42.21 -18.53
CA GLU A 538 23.66 42.87 -18.73
C GLU A 538 23.83 43.38 -20.18
N ALA A 539 23.38 42.62 -21.18
CA ALA A 539 23.41 43.03 -22.57
C ALA A 539 22.41 44.15 -22.89
N GLU A 540 21.22 44.13 -22.28
CA GLU A 540 20.21 45.20 -22.42
C GLU A 540 20.68 46.51 -21.78
N GLU A 541 21.28 46.46 -20.57
CA GLU A 541 21.94 47.61 -19.97
C GLU A 541 23.04 48.18 -20.88
N GLU A 542 23.89 47.33 -21.45
CA GLU A 542 24.98 47.75 -22.32
C GLU A 542 24.46 48.35 -23.64
N VAL A 543 23.36 47.82 -24.20
CA VAL A 543 22.65 48.43 -25.33
C VAL A 543 22.04 49.79 -24.97
N LEU A 544 21.51 49.98 -23.76
CA LEU A 544 21.00 51.26 -23.28
C LEU A 544 22.13 52.31 -23.08
N ARG A 545 23.30 51.89 -22.59
CA ARG A 545 24.52 52.72 -22.51
C ARG A 545 25.02 53.11 -23.91
N GLN A 546 25.00 52.19 -24.87
CA GLN A 546 25.38 52.47 -26.26
C GLN A 546 24.36 53.37 -26.97
N ARG A 547 23.05 53.20 -26.70
CA ARG A 547 21.99 54.06 -27.25
C ARG A 547 22.06 55.50 -26.72
N SER A 548 22.28 55.67 -25.42
CA SER A 548 22.41 57.00 -24.80
C SER A 548 23.70 57.72 -25.24
N THR A 549 24.83 57.02 -25.33
CA THR A 549 26.07 57.60 -25.89
C THR A 549 25.93 57.96 -27.38
N ALA A 550 25.23 57.14 -28.17
CA ALA A 550 24.90 57.47 -29.56
C ALA A 550 24.03 58.74 -29.68
N GLN A 551 23.01 58.92 -28.82
CA GLN A 551 22.22 60.15 -28.76
C GLN A 551 23.05 61.38 -28.37
N ILE A 552 23.97 61.24 -27.41
CA ILE A 552 24.90 62.33 -27.04
C ILE A 552 25.76 62.71 -28.24
N LEU A 553 26.36 61.74 -28.94
CA LEU A 553 27.18 61.95 -30.13
C LEU A 553 26.37 62.57 -31.29
N GLN A 554 25.12 62.17 -31.49
CA GLN A 554 24.23 62.81 -32.46
C GLN A 554 23.99 64.28 -32.11
N SER A 555 23.70 64.61 -30.84
CA SER A 555 23.51 65.99 -30.41
C SER A 555 24.77 66.86 -30.59
N GLN A 556 25.97 66.26 -30.48
CA GLN A 556 27.24 66.92 -30.76
C GLN A 556 27.43 67.13 -32.27
N LEU A 557 27.14 66.11 -33.09
CA LEU A 557 27.18 66.21 -34.55
C LEU A 557 26.22 67.27 -35.10
N GLU A 558 25.04 67.42 -34.50
CA GLU A 558 24.07 68.46 -34.87
C GLU A 558 24.54 69.87 -34.49
N LYS A 559 25.15 70.03 -33.30
CA LYS A 559 25.81 71.29 -32.90
C LYS A 559 26.94 71.65 -33.88
N GLU A 560 27.78 70.70 -34.26
CA GLU A 560 28.86 70.95 -35.22
C GLU A 560 28.37 71.19 -36.66
N ARG A 561 27.28 70.55 -37.09
CA ARG A 561 26.61 70.91 -38.35
C ARG A 561 26.10 72.35 -38.34
N VAL A 562 25.47 72.79 -37.26
CA VAL A 562 25.00 74.17 -37.09
C VAL A 562 26.18 75.16 -37.04
N ASN A 563 27.28 74.81 -36.37
CA ASN A 563 28.50 75.62 -36.36
C ASN A 563 29.15 75.73 -37.75
N ASN A 564 29.18 74.63 -38.51
CA ASN A 564 29.71 74.62 -39.87
C ASN A 564 28.86 75.51 -40.81
N ILE A 565 27.52 75.42 -40.73
CA ILE A 565 26.61 76.30 -41.48
C ILE A 565 26.83 77.79 -41.12
N LYS A 566 27.05 78.12 -39.85
CA LYS A 566 27.43 79.49 -39.44
C LYS A 566 28.75 79.91 -40.11
N LEU A 567 29.78 79.09 -40.02
CA LEU A 567 31.09 79.37 -40.63
C LEU A 567 31.00 79.49 -42.17
N GLU A 568 30.19 78.68 -42.85
CA GLU A 568 29.94 78.83 -44.29
C GLU A 568 29.22 80.14 -44.63
N THR A 569 28.22 80.56 -43.84
CA THR A 569 27.53 81.83 -44.06
C THR A 569 28.46 83.02 -43.78
N GLU A 570 29.26 83.00 -42.71
CA GLU A 570 30.31 83.99 -42.45
C GLU A 570 31.34 84.04 -43.59
N LEU A 571 31.80 82.88 -44.08
CA LEU A 571 32.76 82.77 -45.16
C LEU A 571 32.18 83.25 -46.50
N ASN A 572 30.87 83.08 -46.74
CA ASN A 572 30.18 83.64 -47.89
C ASN A 572 29.96 85.16 -47.75
N VAL A 573 29.72 85.69 -46.55
CA VAL A 573 29.74 87.15 -46.27
C VAL A 573 31.16 87.72 -46.45
N ARG A 574 32.21 86.98 -46.06
CA ARG A 574 33.62 87.33 -46.33
C ARG A 574 33.92 87.34 -47.84
N LYS A 575 33.46 86.36 -48.61
CA LYS A 575 33.57 86.36 -50.09
C LYS A 575 32.79 87.53 -50.72
N GLY A 576 31.57 87.81 -50.25
CA GLY A 576 30.74 88.91 -50.74
C GLY A 576 31.38 90.28 -50.48
N SER A 577 31.91 90.48 -49.28
CA SER A 577 32.68 91.69 -48.91
C SER A 577 34.04 91.75 -49.61
N GLN A 578 34.74 90.64 -49.83
CA GLN A 578 35.92 90.60 -50.71
C GLN A 578 35.57 91.04 -52.13
N GLY A 579 34.45 90.58 -52.70
CA GLY A 579 33.95 91.04 -54.00
C GLY A 579 33.52 92.51 -54.02
N ILE A 580 33.32 93.16 -52.87
CA ILE A 580 33.17 94.62 -52.74
C ILE A 580 34.55 95.28 -52.65
N ILE A 581 35.46 94.74 -51.84
CA ILE A 581 36.84 95.20 -51.70
C ILE A 581 37.56 95.17 -53.05
N GLU A 582 37.48 94.09 -53.83
CA GLU A 582 38.08 94.01 -55.18
C GLU A 582 37.48 95.03 -56.16
N ARG A 583 36.20 95.38 -56.02
CA ARG A 583 35.58 96.47 -56.80
C ARG A 583 36.09 97.83 -56.33
N LEU A 584 36.26 98.05 -55.03
CA LEU A 584 36.90 99.25 -54.49
C LEU A 584 38.37 99.35 -54.92
N THR A 585 39.14 98.25 -54.91
CA THR A 585 40.52 98.20 -55.41
C THR A 585 40.57 98.49 -56.91
N LYS A 586 39.63 97.98 -57.72
CA LYS A 586 39.52 98.36 -59.14
C LYS A 586 39.19 99.84 -59.33
N VAL A 587 38.24 100.38 -58.59
CA VAL A 587 37.87 101.81 -58.63
C VAL A 587 39.01 102.71 -58.13
N VAL A 588 39.76 102.29 -57.11
CA VAL A 588 40.98 102.96 -56.64
C VAL A 588 42.08 102.89 -57.68
N ASN A 589 42.31 101.74 -58.32
CA ASN A 589 43.27 101.61 -59.42
C ASN A 589 42.85 102.43 -60.65
N GLU A 590 41.54 102.55 -60.95
CA GLU A 590 41.03 103.45 -61.99
C GLU A 590 41.20 104.92 -61.61
N MET A 591 41.04 105.29 -60.34
CA MET A 591 41.34 106.64 -59.85
C MET A 591 42.85 106.94 -59.86
N ASP A 592 43.69 105.97 -59.54
CA ASP A 592 45.16 106.06 -59.59
C ASP A 592 45.68 106.13 -61.04
N ILE A 593 45.05 105.41 -61.97
CA ILE A 593 45.26 105.57 -63.42
C ILE A 593 44.79 106.95 -63.88
N ARG A 594 43.62 107.44 -63.42
CA ARG A 594 43.13 108.80 -63.74
C ARG A 594 44.01 109.90 -63.17
N LEU A 595 44.58 109.70 -61.98
CA LEU A 595 45.58 110.59 -61.40
C LEU A 595 46.84 110.60 -62.28
N LYS A 596 47.36 109.43 -62.68
CA LYS A 596 48.50 109.31 -63.59
C LYS A 596 48.24 109.91 -64.97
N THR A 597 47.03 109.82 -65.52
CA THR A 597 46.68 110.55 -66.76
C THR A 597 46.53 112.04 -66.53
N SER A 598 46.02 112.49 -65.38
CA SER A 598 45.95 113.92 -65.04
C SER A 598 47.33 114.52 -64.77
N GLU A 599 48.27 113.75 -64.23
CA GLU A 599 49.70 114.09 -64.14
C GLU A 599 50.35 114.14 -65.53
N LEU A 600 49.98 113.25 -66.44
CA LEU A 600 50.43 113.27 -67.84
C LEU A 600 49.86 114.47 -68.61
N GLU A 601 48.60 114.83 -68.40
CA GLU A 601 47.97 116.05 -68.95
C GLU A 601 48.63 117.31 -68.38
N ARG A 602 48.94 117.34 -67.07
CA ARG A 602 49.75 118.41 -66.45
C ARG A 602 51.17 118.48 -67.04
N SER A 603 51.77 117.35 -67.43
CA SER A 603 53.05 117.33 -68.14
C SER A 603 52.96 117.96 -69.54
N ILE A 604 51.82 117.81 -70.23
CA ILE A 604 51.57 118.37 -71.58
C ILE A 604 51.26 119.87 -71.53
N ASP A 605 50.59 120.36 -70.48
CA ASP A 605 50.46 121.81 -70.23
C ASP A 605 51.73 122.43 -69.63
N GLY A 606 52.57 121.64 -68.95
CA GLY A 606 53.91 122.03 -68.50
C GLY A 606 54.82 122.51 -69.64
N GLU A 607 54.75 121.91 -70.82
CA GLU A 607 55.51 122.37 -72.00
C GLU A 607 55.05 123.74 -72.50
N LYS A 608 53.79 124.12 -72.26
CA LYS A 608 53.25 125.46 -72.59
C LYS A 608 53.61 126.51 -71.53
N ILE A 609 53.71 126.08 -70.27
CA ILE A 609 54.16 126.93 -69.14
C ILE A 609 55.64 127.30 -69.29
N ASN A 610 56.50 126.34 -69.62
CA ASN A 610 57.93 126.60 -69.91
C ASN A 610 58.15 127.66 -71.02
N ALA A 611 57.25 127.74 -72.01
CA ALA A 611 57.30 128.74 -73.09
C ALA A 611 56.87 130.16 -72.66
N LEU A 612 56.30 130.33 -71.47
CA LEU A 612 55.86 131.62 -70.91
C LEU A 612 56.67 132.04 -69.67
N GLU A 613 57.18 131.10 -68.87
CA GLU A 613 58.08 131.40 -67.75
C GLU A 613 59.41 132.02 -68.22
N ALA A 614 59.89 131.60 -69.40
CA ALA A 614 60.99 132.25 -70.12
C ALA A 614 60.76 133.74 -70.47
N LYS A 615 59.58 134.29 -70.17
CA LYS A 615 59.22 135.71 -70.35
C LYS A 615 58.76 136.40 -69.06
N ILE A 616 58.83 135.71 -67.91
CA ILE A 616 58.48 136.26 -66.59
C ILE A 616 59.66 136.19 -65.61
N GLU A 617 60.70 135.41 -65.89
CA GLU A 617 61.98 135.45 -65.16
C GLU A 617 62.68 136.83 -65.24
N GLU A 618 62.35 137.67 -66.24
CA GLU A 618 62.78 139.07 -66.34
C GLU A 618 62.08 140.01 -65.31
N MET A 619 61.07 139.52 -64.58
CA MET A 619 60.31 140.25 -63.56
C MET A 619 60.52 139.73 -62.12
N ARG A 620 61.58 138.95 -61.86
CA ARG A 620 61.99 138.58 -60.49
C ARG A 620 62.77 139.70 -59.80
N SER A 621 62.06 140.60 -59.11
CA SER A 621 62.67 141.41 -58.05
C SER A 621 61.67 141.79 -56.94
N GLN A 622 62.11 141.68 -55.68
CA GLN A 622 61.38 142.02 -54.45
C GLN A 622 60.27 141.03 -54.02
N GLY A 623 60.48 140.38 -52.88
CA GLY A 623 59.52 139.43 -52.25
C GLY A 623 60.27 138.46 -51.33
N ASN A 624 60.22 138.69 -50.01
CA ASN A 624 61.02 137.94 -49.02
C ASN A 624 60.28 136.66 -48.51
N PRO A 625 60.99 135.70 -47.88
CA PRO A 625 60.44 134.39 -47.49
C PRO A 625 59.87 134.37 -46.05
N THR A 626 59.83 133.18 -45.40
CA THR A 626 59.47 132.86 -43.99
C THR A 626 57.96 132.61 -43.71
N ILE A 627 57.49 131.75 -42.78
CA ILE A 627 57.94 130.47 -42.14
C ILE A 627 56.76 129.90 -41.28
N GLU A 628 56.90 128.68 -40.72
CA GLU A 628 56.20 128.10 -39.52
C GLU A 628 54.72 127.64 -39.50
N GLU A 629 54.50 126.60 -38.66
CA GLU A 629 53.38 126.31 -37.73
C GLU A 629 51.94 125.99 -38.21
N VAL A 630 51.04 125.32 -37.45
CA VAL A 630 51.04 124.19 -36.46
C VAL A 630 49.63 124.13 -35.81
N ARG A 631 49.01 122.93 -35.81
CA ARG A 631 48.01 122.37 -34.86
C ARG A 631 46.56 122.91 -34.67
N ASP A 632 45.71 121.92 -34.34
CA ASP A 632 44.48 121.88 -33.51
C ASP A 632 43.27 122.79 -33.92
N ALA A 633 42.02 122.63 -33.45
CA ALA A 633 41.35 121.77 -32.44
C ALA A 633 39.90 121.42 -32.95
N GLU A 634 38.90 120.80 -32.28
CA GLU A 634 38.63 120.16 -30.96
C GLU A 634 37.41 119.19 -31.18
N VAL A 635 37.23 118.03 -30.51
CA VAL A 635 36.41 117.73 -29.29
C VAL A 635 34.92 118.19 -29.38
N VAL A 636 33.89 117.34 -29.14
CA VAL A 636 33.27 116.84 -27.87
C VAL A 636 32.44 115.58 -28.25
N ASN A 637 32.62 114.35 -27.72
CA ASN A 637 32.52 113.78 -26.35
C ASN A 637 31.11 113.31 -25.91
N THR A 638 30.96 112.00 -25.63
CA THR A 638 30.04 111.39 -24.63
C THR A 638 30.43 109.92 -24.35
N GLU A 639 30.00 109.37 -23.21
CA GLU A 639 30.58 108.17 -22.56
C GLU A 639 29.60 106.98 -22.45
N LEU A 640 30.13 105.75 -22.43
CA LEU A 640 29.97 104.68 -21.41
C LEU A 640 30.52 103.34 -21.99
N VAL A 641 31.64 102.79 -21.47
CA VAL A 641 31.75 101.84 -20.33
C VAL A 641 31.53 100.38 -20.71
N VAL A 642 32.54 99.56 -20.42
CA VAL A 642 32.58 98.09 -20.51
C VAL A 642 32.39 97.52 -19.09
N TYR A 643 31.77 96.34 -18.96
CA TYR A 643 31.91 95.50 -17.77
C TYR A 643 31.92 94.01 -18.13
N ASP A 644 32.56 93.24 -17.25
CA ASP A 644 32.70 91.78 -17.25
C ASP A 644 32.45 91.28 -15.80
N GLU A 645 32.47 89.96 -15.57
CA GLU A 645 32.52 89.30 -14.24
C GLU A 645 31.30 89.40 -13.25
N SER A 646 30.46 88.34 -13.29
CA SER A 646 30.13 87.41 -12.17
C SER A 646 29.37 87.78 -10.85
N GLU A 647 28.68 86.75 -10.32
CA GLU A 647 28.35 86.41 -8.90
C GLU A 647 27.04 86.85 -8.17
N VAL A 648 26.09 85.88 -8.10
CA VAL A 648 25.54 85.22 -6.88
C VAL A 648 24.79 86.03 -5.78
N LYS A 649 23.44 85.93 -5.74
CA LYS A 649 22.52 85.58 -4.59
C LYS A 649 21.03 85.78 -5.00
N LYS A 650 20.07 84.89 -4.64
CA LYS A 650 19.23 84.80 -3.41
C LYS A 650 18.43 86.08 -3.08
N GLU A 651 17.26 86.13 -2.44
CA GLU A 651 16.36 85.25 -1.61
C GLU A 651 14.92 85.90 -1.74
N GLU A 652 13.72 85.31 -1.55
CA GLU A 652 13.16 83.96 -1.34
C GLU A 652 11.58 84.02 -1.39
N VAL A 653 10.82 82.89 -1.46
CA VAL A 653 9.33 82.73 -1.20
C VAL A 653 8.36 83.30 -2.28
N GLU A 654 7.27 82.65 -2.76
CA GLU A 654 6.09 82.11 -2.03
C GLU A 654 5.31 80.98 -2.78
N GLU A 655 4.77 80.03 -1.99
CA GLU A 655 3.64 79.08 -2.20
C GLU A 655 3.37 78.30 -3.53
N LEU A 656 3.50 76.95 -3.44
CA LEU A 656 2.45 75.89 -3.54
C LEU A 656 1.40 75.90 -4.69
N PRO A 657 0.93 74.73 -5.20
CA PRO A 657 0.69 73.50 -4.41
C PRO A 657 1.43 72.23 -4.85
N VAL A 658 1.50 71.30 -3.89
CA VAL A 658 1.75 69.86 -4.10
C VAL A 658 0.40 69.15 -4.23
N GLU A 659 0.23 68.30 -5.24
CA GLU A 659 -0.56 67.07 -5.13
C GLU A 659 -0.30 66.11 -6.29
N LYS A 660 -0.25 64.80 -5.98
CA LYS A 660 -0.39 63.63 -6.88
C LYS A 660 0.61 63.46 -8.03
N GLU A 661 1.61 62.60 -7.80
CA GLU A 661 2.00 61.49 -8.69
C GLU A 661 3.01 60.57 -7.95
N VAL A 662 2.48 59.81 -6.98
CA VAL A 662 3.09 58.66 -6.30
C VAL A 662 1.94 57.66 -6.06
N ASP A 663 2.24 56.36 -6.03
CA ASP A 663 1.33 55.20 -5.86
C ASP A 663 0.74 54.57 -7.14
N GLU A 664 1.56 54.31 -8.17
CA GLU A 664 1.29 53.32 -9.23
C GLU A 664 2.47 52.31 -9.41
N GLU A 665 2.96 51.71 -8.31
CA GLU A 665 3.95 50.62 -8.36
C GLU A 665 3.56 49.42 -7.47
N LYS A 666 2.25 49.23 -7.22
CA LYS A 666 1.72 48.15 -6.36
C LYS A 666 0.37 47.53 -6.78
N GLU A 667 -0.02 47.59 -8.05
CA GLU A 667 -1.27 46.92 -8.49
C GLU A 667 -1.20 46.30 -9.90
N LEU A 668 -0.23 45.41 -10.11
CA LEU A 668 -0.14 44.56 -11.32
C LEU A 668 -0.03 43.04 -11.03
N GLU A 669 -0.42 42.62 -9.82
CA GLU A 669 -0.65 41.20 -9.46
C GLU A 669 -2.07 41.00 -8.87
N LYS A 670 -3.13 41.26 -9.67
CA LYS A 670 -4.46 40.58 -9.61
C LYS A 670 -5.49 41.11 -10.61
N GLU A 671 -5.28 40.84 -11.91
CA GLU A 671 -6.39 40.73 -12.87
C GLU A 671 -6.52 39.30 -13.40
N LEU A 672 -7.00 38.40 -12.53
CA LEU A 672 -7.75 37.22 -12.93
C LEU A 672 -9.02 37.14 -12.07
N HIS A 673 -10.15 37.27 -12.77
CA HIS A 673 -11.57 37.21 -12.35
C HIS A 673 -11.94 36.29 -11.17
N PRO A 674 -13.07 36.56 -10.46
CA PRO A 674 -14.32 37.05 -11.05
C PRO A 674 -15.09 38.17 -10.33
N GLN A 675 -16.17 38.62 -11.00
CA GLN A 675 -17.32 39.27 -10.36
C GLN A 675 -18.41 38.21 -10.08
N GLU A 676 -19.03 38.30 -8.91
CA GLU A 676 -20.42 37.87 -8.67
C GLU A 676 -21.34 38.97 -9.28
N GLU A 677 -22.65 38.84 -9.51
CA GLU A 677 -23.71 37.95 -9.01
C GLU A 677 -24.49 37.38 -10.25
N GLU A 678 -25.62 36.66 -10.20
CA GLU A 678 -26.74 36.57 -9.26
C GLU A 678 -27.58 35.31 -9.59
N VAL A 679 -28.27 34.70 -8.60
CA VAL A 679 -29.67 34.20 -8.68
C VAL A 679 -30.02 33.24 -7.51
N HIS A 680 -30.96 33.71 -6.69
CA HIS A 680 -31.88 33.01 -5.76
C HIS A 680 -31.40 32.10 -4.61
N GLU A 681 -31.91 32.48 -3.44
CA GLU A 681 -32.12 31.69 -2.23
C GLU A 681 -33.00 30.44 -2.48
N GLU A 682 -32.84 29.37 -1.69
CA GLU A 682 -33.90 28.86 -0.79
C GLU A 682 -33.42 27.74 0.17
N ASN A 683 -33.66 27.95 1.48
CA ASN A 683 -34.04 26.97 2.52
C ASN A 683 -33.06 25.88 3.06
N GLU A 684 -32.75 26.03 4.37
CA GLU A 684 -32.66 24.99 5.43
C GLU A 684 -31.46 23.99 5.46
N PRO A 685 -31.14 23.33 6.61
CA PRO A 685 -30.90 23.93 7.94
C PRO A 685 -29.79 23.27 8.81
N GLY A 686 -29.29 23.99 9.83
CA GLY A 686 -28.83 23.39 11.11
C GLY A 686 -27.34 23.06 11.30
N GLU A 687 -27.04 22.52 12.49
CA GLU A 687 -25.74 21.99 12.99
C GLU A 687 -24.62 23.06 13.07
N GLU A 688 -24.56 23.86 14.13
CA GLU A 688 -24.00 23.61 15.49
C GLU A 688 -22.49 23.92 15.60
N GLU A 689 -22.16 24.91 16.44
CA GLU A 689 -20.81 25.40 16.71
C GLU A 689 -20.18 24.61 17.88
N GLU A 690 -19.12 23.82 17.63
CA GLU A 690 -18.22 23.36 18.70
C GLU A 690 -16.95 24.23 18.74
N GLU A 691 -16.70 24.83 19.90
CA GLU A 691 -15.49 25.61 20.18
C GLU A 691 -14.30 24.66 20.44
N GLY A 692 -13.41 24.49 19.45
CA GLY A 692 -12.14 23.78 19.61
C GLY A 692 -11.06 24.70 20.17
N GLU A 693 -10.57 24.42 21.38
CA GLU A 693 -9.55 25.24 22.06
C GLU A 693 -8.19 25.18 21.34
N LEU A 694 -7.54 26.35 21.20
CA LEU A 694 -6.14 26.43 20.79
C LEU A 694 -5.25 26.03 21.97
N HIS A 695 -4.59 24.88 21.88
CA HIS A 695 -3.50 24.51 22.77
C HIS A 695 -2.15 24.98 22.21
N ASP A 696 -1.28 25.50 23.09
CA ASP A 696 -0.05 26.19 22.74
C ASP A 696 1.08 25.26 22.23
N GLU A 697 2.02 25.83 21.47
CA GLU A 697 3.09 25.11 20.75
C GLU A 697 4.21 24.53 21.65
N GLU A 698 4.10 24.58 22.99
CA GLU A 698 5.20 24.23 23.92
C GLU A 698 5.34 22.71 24.21
N ASP A 699 4.27 21.90 24.08
CA ASP A 699 4.30 20.48 24.47
C ASP A 699 5.14 19.57 23.53
N MET A 700 5.39 19.97 22.27
CA MET A 700 6.13 19.14 21.31
C MET A 700 7.67 19.19 21.46
N GLU A 701 8.24 20.08 22.28
CA GLU A 701 9.71 20.11 22.51
C GLU A 701 10.21 19.21 23.65
N GLU A 702 9.32 18.61 24.45
CA GLU A 702 9.70 17.70 25.54
C GLU A 702 9.70 16.21 25.10
N GLU A 703 8.78 15.79 24.22
CA GLU A 703 8.70 14.40 23.73
C GLU A 703 9.91 13.99 22.85
N VAL A 704 10.45 14.94 22.06
CA VAL A 704 11.67 14.71 21.25
C VAL A 704 12.90 14.37 22.12
N ARG A 705 12.90 14.73 23.41
CA ARG A 705 14.07 14.59 24.29
C ARG A 705 14.17 13.24 25.01
N TYR A 706 13.19 12.35 24.86
CA TYR A 706 13.23 10.99 25.41
C TYR A 706 13.76 9.93 24.43
N LEU A 707 13.83 10.23 23.13
CA LEU A 707 14.24 9.26 22.10
C LEU A 707 15.76 9.16 21.87
N ASP A 708 16.56 10.04 22.49
CA ASP A 708 18.03 10.03 22.39
C ASP A 708 18.72 9.20 23.50
N GLU A 709 18.00 8.71 24.53
CA GLU A 709 18.59 7.95 25.66
C GLU A 709 18.36 6.41 25.61
N GLU A 710 17.48 5.89 24.74
CA GLU A 710 17.27 4.44 24.56
C GLU A 710 18.10 3.83 23.39
N GLY A 711 19.10 4.58 22.89
CA GLY A 711 19.83 4.27 21.65
C GLY A 711 21.10 3.41 21.76
N GLU A 712 21.50 2.96 22.96
CA GLU A 712 22.67 2.09 23.18
C GLU A 712 22.28 0.75 23.82
N VAL A 713 21.62 -0.12 23.03
CA VAL A 713 21.51 -1.56 23.34
C VAL A 713 22.82 -2.25 22.94
N ASN A 714 23.38 -3.06 23.83
CA ASN A 714 24.60 -3.82 23.57
C ASN A 714 24.31 -5.05 22.69
N ASP A 715 24.78 -5.04 21.44
CA ASP A 715 24.84 -6.22 20.57
C ASP A 715 25.70 -7.38 21.17
N GLU A 716 26.47 -7.13 22.24
CA GLU A 716 27.27 -8.15 22.94
C GLU A 716 26.45 -8.98 23.96
N ASP A 717 25.42 -8.42 24.60
CA ASP A 717 24.65 -9.11 25.65
C ASP A 717 23.66 -10.13 25.04
N ASP A 718 22.96 -9.78 23.96
CA ASP A 718 22.04 -10.69 23.24
C ASP A 718 22.77 -11.93 22.67
N MET A 719 24.02 -11.77 22.22
CA MET A 719 24.84 -12.89 21.72
C MET A 719 25.37 -13.82 22.82
N GLU A 720 25.52 -13.35 24.07
CA GLU A 720 25.82 -14.25 25.19
C GLU A 720 24.59 -15.06 25.62
N GLU A 721 23.37 -14.52 25.49
CA GLU A 721 22.14 -15.25 25.78
C GLU A 721 21.81 -16.29 24.69
N GLU A 722 21.97 -15.95 23.40
CA GLU A 722 21.81 -16.90 22.28
C GLU A 722 22.81 -18.08 22.36
N GLN A 723 24.04 -17.85 22.84
CA GLN A 723 25.03 -18.92 23.05
C GLN A 723 24.69 -19.83 24.23
N ARG A 724 24.07 -19.34 25.31
CA ARG A 724 23.63 -20.22 26.41
C ARG A 724 22.51 -21.18 25.99
N TYR A 725 21.57 -20.73 25.17
CA TYR A 725 20.52 -21.60 24.65
C TYR A 725 21.08 -22.74 23.76
N LEU A 726 22.13 -22.46 22.98
CA LEU A 726 22.82 -23.48 22.19
C LEU A 726 23.62 -24.48 23.06
N ASP A 727 24.29 -24.02 24.12
CA ASP A 727 25.01 -24.91 25.03
C ASP A 727 24.01 -25.79 25.83
N GLU A 728 22.92 -25.25 26.39
CA GLU A 728 21.88 -26.03 27.10
C GLU A 728 21.16 -27.05 26.19
N GLU A 729 20.94 -26.74 24.91
CA GLU A 729 20.36 -27.70 23.95
C GLU A 729 21.32 -28.88 23.67
N THR A 730 22.64 -28.69 23.80
CA THR A 730 23.62 -29.79 23.62
C THR A 730 23.84 -30.68 24.85
N GLU A 731 23.69 -30.19 26.09
CA GLU A 731 23.81 -31.05 27.28
C GLU A 731 22.61 -32.03 27.42
N LEU A 732 21.44 -31.69 26.85
CA LEU A 732 20.24 -32.55 26.91
C LEU A 732 20.30 -33.78 25.97
N ASP A 733 21.05 -33.72 24.87
CA ASP A 733 21.23 -34.87 23.96
C ASP A 733 22.21 -35.93 24.53
N GLU A 734 23.17 -35.55 25.38
CA GLU A 734 24.14 -36.52 25.97
C GLU A 734 23.57 -37.34 27.14
N GLU A 735 22.50 -36.90 27.83
CA GLU A 735 21.84 -37.72 28.89
C GLU A 735 20.85 -38.77 28.32
N GLY A 736 20.61 -38.80 27.00
CA GLY A 736 19.59 -39.65 26.37
C GLY A 736 19.98 -41.12 26.09
N GLU A 737 21.25 -41.43 25.82
CA GLU A 737 21.67 -42.72 25.21
C GLU A 737 21.97 -43.89 26.19
N LEU A 738 21.33 -43.96 27.38
CA LEU A 738 21.76 -44.89 28.45
C LEU A 738 20.69 -45.75 29.16
N ASN A 739 19.57 -46.15 28.51
CA ASN A 739 18.57 -47.04 29.13
C ASN A 739 17.91 -48.14 28.23
N ASP A 740 18.46 -48.47 27.06
CA ASP A 740 17.80 -49.36 26.07
C ASP A 740 18.15 -50.88 26.15
N ASP A 741 18.85 -51.35 27.19
CA ASP A 741 19.53 -52.66 27.21
C ASP A 741 18.89 -53.76 28.11
N GLU A 742 17.72 -53.54 28.74
CA GLU A 742 17.08 -54.52 29.67
C GLU A 742 15.54 -54.72 29.49
N GLU A 743 15.03 -55.17 28.32
CA GLU A 743 13.67 -55.79 28.26
C GLU A 743 13.42 -56.77 27.06
N GLU A 744 14.16 -57.89 26.97
CA GLU A 744 13.80 -59.05 26.11
C GLU A 744 13.81 -60.40 26.87
N GLU A 745 12.81 -60.65 27.75
CA GLU A 745 12.50 -62.02 28.20
C GLU A 745 11.03 -62.17 28.66
N MET A 746 10.12 -62.59 27.75
CA MET A 746 8.92 -63.41 28.08
C MET A 746 8.15 -63.92 26.83
N ASP A 747 7.25 -64.88 27.07
CA ASP A 747 6.12 -65.34 26.22
C ASP A 747 6.35 -66.14 24.92
N GLU A 748 7.06 -67.28 25.02
CA GLU A 748 6.78 -68.46 24.16
C GLU A 748 5.71 -69.40 24.79
N GLU A 749 4.42 -69.05 24.75
CA GLU A 749 3.31 -70.01 24.96
C GLU A 749 2.51 -70.24 23.65
N ALA A 750 3.10 -70.96 22.71
CA ALA A 750 2.45 -71.34 21.46
C ALA A 750 1.35 -72.42 21.69
N ILE A 751 0.08 -72.00 21.58
CA ILE A 751 -1.10 -72.86 21.76
C ILE A 751 -1.08 -74.05 20.79
N GLY A 752 -1.07 -75.27 21.35
CA GLY A 752 -1.26 -76.50 20.59
C GLY A 752 -2.71 -76.69 20.15
N LEU A 753 -2.99 -76.49 18.85
CA LEU A 753 -4.26 -76.88 18.25
C LEU A 753 -4.22 -78.35 17.80
N GLU A 754 -5.00 -79.20 18.46
CA GLU A 754 -5.28 -80.55 18.00
C GLU A 754 -6.12 -80.53 16.71
N GLY A 755 -5.94 -81.54 15.86
CA GLY A 755 -6.72 -81.74 14.63
C GLY A 755 -7.80 -82.80 14.78
N GLU A 756 -8.34 -83.23 13.63
CA GLU A 756 -9.47 -84.17 13.45
C GLU A 756 -10.85 -83.57 13.83
N GLY A 757 -11.88 -83.66 12.98
CA GLY A 757 -11.98 -84.24 11.64
C GLY A 757 -13.40 -84.08 11.06
N MET A 758 -13.79 -84.99 10.15
CA MET A 758 -15.12 -85.10 9.47
C MET A 758 -15.34 -84.03 8.37
N GLU A 759 -15.52 -84.39 7.08
CA GLU A 759 -16.68 -85.03 6.42
C GLU A 759 -17.84 -84.02 6.17
N GLU A 760 -18.53 -83.98 5.02
CA GLU A 760 -18.39 -84.69 3.72
C GLU A 760 -18.98 -83.82 2.57
N GLU A 761 -19.19 -84.36 1.37
CA GLU A 761 -19.77 -83.64 0.21
C GLU A 761 -21.28 -83.34 0.35
N VAL A 762 -21.72 -82.15 -0.11
CA VAL A 762 -22.86 -81.88 -1.04
C VAL A 762 -23.12 -80.38 -1.23
#